data_AF-G0P4M3-F1
#
_entry.id   AF-G0P4M3-F1
#
_cell.length_a   1.000
_cell.length_b   1.000
_cell.length_c   1.000
_cell.angle_alpha   90.00
_cell.angle_beta   90.00
_cell.angle_gamma   90.00
#
_symmetry.space_group_name_H-M   'P 1'
#
loop_
_entity.id
_entity.type
_entity.pdbx_description
1 polymer ?
#
loop_
_entity_poly.entity_id
_entity_poly.type
_entity_poly.pdbx_seq_one_letter_code
_entity_poly.pdbx_strand_id
1 'polypeptide(L)'
;MGDNGGKPPNINASPRALFSNYGNQPNNQVDHPQPDSIDSQSNSQATSSSHSQSATKSTLPDVKQEIKEEVTTENQLDDDFKHDFKMNEKSPIAPQAMQSNADSDAESDEEETLHNTSGDGRCKVCGKTDEETKAEAAKNQEQSKLYMSKKKSHLVKEPEYKWIACDHCRGWFHFSCAKLEQYEWNLYKIYYCKDCSPVTGPSILFEKFSPHRYRWFSPKEKELPMEVGSESWIEKFRTTEHEIPPPDESEVCIVEDGEEFQKKFRELGGPQKWEKVFLVRKPNGLGMTMPQSDFDIEDVVRIMGPEYEVDTIDVFNQTTYSMKLSTFQQKFRSKEQRYLLYNFLSLEFSENEEMRKLAEPPQFVKDISLVNKLWPDTNSDEYAALLAKDRYLAEEIKPKVEQFCLAGMAKSYTDFHVDFGGSSVYYHIFKGQKIFYIAPPTEENLREYQQHEISHKSSDWFGDKIKGRVKRVVISQGETLLIPAGWIHAVLTPADSLVFGGNFLHMGNIEMQMRIYELEMAVRKAINSAAKFYFPNFEFLHWMLLKNYITPKIRKSVEEGSDMREIDNDLWTATLFLVSKLEEWFNRELSGGVDENEKQETEVFIEEKKKLLNVIRKLIGSQNSKFHSNPRVKHTKSHRRSREAEEDDDDDYVPSSSKKNSKTPKREKNVIVPKKKKRAENHIEEIPIAKSTSVESAPLKLMLTIGPTEDQSNVMQMFKNQCTSSGRHVKLNKSVVELGGSNLESRLEEIPEKPTTSFHDLDKELIRCEAIHSGEKPPKFETAKTPKPPKEPKEKKERPAKKKEDARSRLMKKLHMK
;
A
#
# COMPACT_ATOMS: atom_id res chain seq x y z
N MET A 1 66.06 22.61 -35.96
CA MET A 1 65.95 23.87 -35.20
C MET A 1 65.08 23.52 -33.99
N GLY A 2 65.57 23.39 -32.77
CA GLY A 2 66.72 24.03 -32.10
C GLY A 2 66.17 25.00 -31.03
N ASP A 3 66.70 25.10 -29.81
CA ASP A 3 67.89 24.48 -29.21
C ASP A 3 67.85 24.60 -27.66
N ASN A 4 68.60 23.77 -26.92
CA ASN A 4 68.83 23.78 -25.45
C ASN A 4 67.58 23.61 -24.52
N GLY A 5 67.68 23.22 -23.23
CA GLY A 5 68.82 22.67 -22.45
C GLY A 5 68.72 22.99 -20.93
N GLY A 6 69.13 22.07 -20.04
CA GLY A 6 69.39 22.37 -18.59
C GLY A 6 68.80 21.41 -17.53
N LYS A 7 69.61 21.02 -16.53
CA LYS A 7 69.21 20.35 -15.27
C LYS A 7 69.09 21.37 -14.12
N PRO A 8 68.45 21.01 -12.98
CA PRO A 8 69.20 20.80 -11.72
C PRO A 8 68.71 19.55 -10.90
N PRO A 9 69.28 19.18 -9.71
CA PRO A 9 69.59 17.76 -9.45
C PRO A 9 69.35 17.20 -8.00
N ASN A 10 69.93 15.99 -7.76
CA ASN A 10 70.46 15.42 -6.49
C ASN A 10 69.49 14.72 -5.50
N ILE A 11 69.63 13.40 -5.22
CA ILE A 11 70.60 12.65 -4.34
C ILE A 11 70.07 12.59 -2.88
N ASN A 12 69.99 11.47 -2.14
CA ASN A 12 70.77 10.20 -2.02
C ASN A 12 69.82 9.04 -1.58
N ALA A 13 70.11 7.72 -1.56
CA ALA A 13 71.28 6.89 -1.89
C ALA A 13 70.82 5.44 -2.28
N SER A 14 71.75 4.58 -2.73
CA SER A 14 71.57 3.14 -3.05
C SER A 14 72.61 2.30 -2.24
N PRO A 15 72.93 0.96 -2.40
CA PRO A 15 73.07 0.21 -3.68
C PRO A 15 72.85 -1.35 -3.72
N ARG A 16 72.69 -1.89 -4.97
CA ARG A 16 73.20 -3.22 -5.47
C ARG A 16 72.62 -4.55 -4.88
N ALA A 17 72.73 -5.74 -5.53
CA ALA A 17 72.99 -6.10 -6.94
C ALA A 17 72.67 -7.58 -7.30
N LEU A 18 72.08 -7.78 -8.50
CA LEU A 18 72.43 -8.70 -9.61
C LEU A 18 72.91 -10.18 -9.44
N PHE A 19 72.36 -11.00 -10.35
CA PHE A 19 72.94 -12.13 -11.14
C PHE A 19 72.80 -13.63 -10.74
N SER A 20 72.09 -14.34 -11.65
CA SER A 20 72.34 -15.67 -12.27
C SER A 20 72.23 -17.01 -11.50
N ASN A 21 71.27 -17.81 -11.98
CA ASN A 21 71.24 -19.27 -12.19
C ASN A 21 72.45 -20.14 -11.75
N TYR A 22 72.14 -21.24 -11.05
CA TYR A 22 72.41 -22.63 -11.49
C TYR A 22 71.42 -23.57 -10.76
N GLY A 23 71.25 -24.81 -11.20
CA GLY A 23 70.36 -25.78 -10.55
C GLY A 23 70.92 -27.20 -10.57
N ASN A 24 70.44 -28.06 -9.65
CA ASN A 24 70.49 -29.53 -9.75
C ASN A 24 69.65 -30.22 -8.66
N GLN A 25 69.04 -31.34 -9.03
CA GLN A 25 68.68 -32.49 -8.18
C GLN A 25 69.77 -33.59 -8.39
N PRO A 26 70.01 -34.58 -7.50
CA PRO A 26 69.09 -35.74 -7.33
C PRO A 26 69.12 -36.56 -6.00
N ASN A 27 68.09 -37.41 -5.87
CA ASN A 27 67.90 -38.74 -5.21
C ASN A 27 68.86 -39.36 -4.16
N ASN A 28 68.24 -40.31 -3.40
CA ASN A 28 68.76 -41.41 -2.54
C ASN A 28 68.65 -41.14 -1.01
N GLN A 29 68.40 -42.11 -0.10
CA GLN A 29 68.00 -43.55 -0.15
C GLN A 29 67.41 -43.93 1.25
N VAL A 30 66.27 -44.64 1.37
CA VAL A 30 66.09 -46.10 1.66
C VAL A 30 66.13 -46.55 3.16
N ASP A 31 65.15 -47.41 3.53
CA ASP A 31 64.97 -48.33 4.68
C ASP A 31 64.84 -47.90 6.17
N HIS A 32 63.63 -48.10 6.71
CA HIS A 32 63.21 -49.09 7.75
C HIS A 32 64.09 -49.41 8.98
N PRO A 33 63.50 -49.66 10.20
CA PRO A 33 62.49 -50.72 10.39
C PRO A 33 61.31 -50.46 11.38
N GLN A 34 60.45 -51.47 11.50
CA GLN A 34 59.34 -51.70 12.47
C GLN A 34 59.75 -52.87 13.42
N PRO A 35 58.91 -53.52 14.30
CA PRO A 35 57.44 -53.53 14.45
C PRO A 35 56.92 -53.47 15.94
N ASP A 36 55.70 -54.00 16.15
CA ASP A 36 55.01 -54.43 17.39
C ASP A 36 54.22 -53.37 18.20
N SER A 37 52.97 -53.58 18.64
CA SER A 37 51.90 -54.58 18.33
C SER A 37 50.56 -54.06 18.96
N ILE A 38 49.32 -54.56 18.74
CA ILE A 38 48.77 -55.67 17.93
C ILE A 38 47.27 -55.41 17.54
N ASP A 39 46.70 -56.32 16.76
CA ASP A 39 45.29 -56.58 16.35
C ASP A 39 44.15 -56.48 17.39
N SER A 40 42.83 -56.44 17.07
CA SER A 40 42.01 -56.29 15.81
C SER A 40 40.53 -56.00 16.25
N GLN A 41 39.42 -55.91 15.48
CA GLN A 41 38.97 -56.24 14.10
C GLN A 41 38.11 -55.05 13.54
N SER A 42 37.64 -54.91 12.29
CA SER A 42 37.14 -55.80 11.19
C SER A 42 35.69 -56.32 11.38
N ASN A 43 34.73 -56.18 10.45
CA ASN A 43 34.80 -55.50 9.13
C ASN A 43 33.43 -55.09 8.50
N SER A 44 33.48 -54.02 7.68
CA SER A 44 32.78 -53.74 6.39
C SER A 44 31.27 -53.97 6.11
N GLN A 45 30.63 -52.86 5.69
CA GLN A 45 29.82 -52.65 4.44
C GLN A 45 28.47 -53.36 4.17
N ALA A 46 27.43 -52.52 4.11
CA ALA A 46 26.41 -52.36 3.04
C ALA A 46 25.87 -53.55 2.20
N THR A 47 24.54 -53.65 2.11
CA THR A 47 23.81 -53.64 0.80
C THR A 47 22.31 -53.37 0.96
N SER A 48 21.65 -53.06 -0.15
CA SER A 48 20.21 -52.82 -0.30
C SER A 48 19.40 -54.11 -0.53
N SER A 49 18.14 -54.17 -0.08
CA SER A 49 17.03 -54.68 -0.91
C SER A 49 15.65 -54.35 -0.32
N SER A 50 14.61 -54.47 -1.17
CA SER A 50 13.21 -54.17 -0.92
C SER A 50 12.38 -55.43 -0.60
N HIS A 51 11.10 -55.20 -0.23
CA HIS A 51 10.01 -56.17 -0.13
C HIS A 51 10.03 -57.17 1.06
N SER A 52 8.92 -57.79 1.49
CA SER A 52 7.52 -57.36 1.68
C SER A 52 6.74 -58.52 2.34
N GLN A 53 5.42 -58.36 2.58
CA GLN A 53 4.46 -59.38 3.05
C GLN A 53 4.50 -59.77 4.54
N SER A 54 3.45 -60.50 4.96
CA SER A 54 2.94 -60.60 6.33
C SER A 54 2.60 -62.05 6.72
N ALA A 55 2.56 -62.37 8.03
CA ALA A 55 1.63 -63.37 8.61
C ALA A 55 1.70 -63.52 10.16
N THR A 56 0.66 -63.03 10.87
CA THR A 56 -0.06 -63.70 11.99
C THR A 56 0.62 -64.19 13.30
N LYS A 57 -0.20 -64.28 14.37
CA LYS A 57 -0.01 -64.99 15.67
C LYS A 57 0.94 -64.32 16.70
N SER A 58 0.73 -64.42 18.03
CA SER A 58 -0.36 -65.06 18.81
C SER A 58 -0.51 -64.50 20.25
N THR A 59 -1.78 -64.43 20.70
CA THR A 59 -2.37 -64.50 22.07
C THR A 59 -1.60 -64.21 23.37
N LEU A 60 -2.33 -63.54 24.28
CA LEU A 60 -2.13 -63.37 25.73
C LEU A 60 -2.36 -64.66 26.56
N PRO A 61 -2.00 -64.62 27.86
CA PRO A 61 -2.86 -65.01 28.99
C PRO A 61 -2.99 -63.84 30.01
N ASP A 62 -4.15 -63.38 30.47
CA ASP A 62 -5.19 -63.95 31.38
C ASP A 62 -5.03 -63.50 32.86
N VAL A 63 -6.07 -63.35 33.73
CA VAL A 63 -7.48 -62.88 33.60
C VAL A 63 -8.14 -62.80 35.01
N LYS A 64 -9.38 -62.25 35.15
CA LYS A 64 -10.32 -62.22 36.32
C LYS A 64 -10.26 -60.98 37.25
N GLN A 65 -11.34 -60.52 37.91
CA GLN A 65 -12.83 -60.61 37.84
C GLN A 65 -13.36 -59.35 38.64
N GLU A 66 -14.57 -58.76 38.55
CA GLU A 66 -16.01 -59.15 38.59
C GLU A 66 -16.85 -58.05 37.85
N ILE A 67 -18.03 -58.22 37.21
CA ILE A 67 -19.37 -58.81 37.59
C ILE A 67 -20.15 -57.82 38.51
N LYS A 68 -21.39 -57.31 38.24
CA LYS A 68 -22.56 -57.78 37.44
C LYS A 68 -23.64 -56.68 37.13
N GLU A 69 -24.43 -56.83 36.03
CA GLU A 69 -25.92 -56.64 35.82
C GLU A 69 -26.71 -55.37 36.29
N GLU A 70 -27.94 -54.99 35.83
CA GLU A 70 -29.05 -55.46 34.93
C GLU A 70 -29.94 -54.21 34.54
N VAL A 71 -30.99 -54.15 33.67
CA VAL A 71 -31.32 -54.71 32.32
C VAL A 71 -32.64 -54.09 31.74
N THR A 72 -32.70 -53.73 30.43
CA THR A 72 -33.92 -53.42 29.57
C THR A 72 -34.82 -52.21 29.94
N THR A 73 -35.83 -51.71 29.18
CA THR A 73 -36.65 -52.18 28.01
C THR A 73 -36.94 -51.11 26.93
N GLU A 74 -37.47 -51.56 25.77
CA GLU A 74 -37.92 -50.76 24.60
C GLU A 74 -39.35 -50.18 24.74
N ASN A 75 -39.72 -49.16 23.93
CA ASN A 75 -40.83 -49.24 22.95
C ASN A 75 -40.99 -47.98 22.06
N GLN A 76 -41.81 -48.10 21.00
CA GLN A 76 -42.12 -47.07 19.99
C GLN A 76 -43.59 -46.60 20.05
N LEU A 77 -43.88 -45.49 19.32
CA LEU A 77 -45.04 -45.24 18.42
C LEU A 77 -45.79 -43.90 18.62
N ASP A 78 -45.70 -43.08 17.57
CA ASP A 78 -46.75 -42.42 16.77
C ASP A 78 -47.67 -41.29 17.29
N ASP A 79 -47.61 -40.22 16.48
CA ASP A 79 -48.72 -39.48 15.82
C ASP A 79 -49.32 -38.14 16.31
N ASP A 80 -49.61 -37.33 15.28
CA ASP A 80 -50.46 -36.14 15.13
C ASP A 80 -50.39 -34.98 16.15
N PHE A 81 -50.03 -33.78 15.66
CA PHE A 81 -51.07 -32.87 15.16
C PHE A 81 -50.53 -31.80 14.18
N LYS A 82 -51.38 -31.32 13.26
CA LYS A 82 -51.05 -30.34 12.20
C LYS A 82 -51.63 -28.96 12.53
N HIS A 83 -50.98 -27.89 12.03
CA HIS A 83 -51.69 -26.76 11.37
C HIS A 83 -50.76 -25.81 10.59
N ASP A 84 -50.79 -25.94 9.25
CA ASP A 84 -51.17 -24.91 8.25
C ASP A 84 -51.59 -23.50 8.77
N PHE A 85 -51.42 -22.37 8.06
CA PHE A 85 -51.14 -22.11 6.61
C PHE A 85 -50.69 -20.64 6.37
N LYS A 86 -50.15 -20.36 5.17
CA LYS A 86 -50.20 -19.10 4.35
C LYS A 86 -49.08 -18.05 4.44
N MET A 87 -48.57 -17.69 3.26
CA MET A 87 -48.05 -16.35 2.91
C MET A 87 -49.19 -15.42 2.46
N ASN A 88 -49.04 -14.09 2.56
CA ASN A 88 -48.83 -13.23 1.38
C ASN A 88 -48.49 -11.74 1.71
N GLU A 89 -47.61 -11.15 0.88
CA GLU A 89 -47.55 -9.73 0.42
C GLU A 89 -47.50 -8.46 1.33
N LYS A 90 -46.63 -7.53 0.86
CA LYS A 90 -46.74 -6.04 0.83
C LYS A 90 -46.09 -5.11 1.89
N SER A 91 -44.81 -4.80 1.60
CA SER A 91 -44.30 -3.41 1.39
C SER A 91 -44.25 -2.44 2.60
N PRO A 92 -43.71 -1.21 2.47
CA PRO A 92 -42.31 -0.98 2.84
C PRO A 92 -42.12 0.05 3.96
N ILE A 93 -41.10 -0.14 4.78
CA ILE A 93 -40.65 0.84 5.78
C ILE A 93 -39.32 1.45 5.30
N ALA A 94 -39.20 2.77 5.39
CA ALA A 94 -38.03 3.52 4.92
C ALA A 94 -36.82 3.32 5.86
N PRO A 95 -35.57 3.42 5.35
CA PRO A 95 -34.39 3.25 6.19
C PRO A 95 -34.24 4.42 7.17
N GLN A 96 -34.27 4.13 8.46
CA GLN A 96 -33.66 5.01 9.45
C GLN A 96 -32.16 4.74 9.47
N ALA A 97 -31.36 5.81 9.39
CA ALA A 97 -29.92 5.70 9.57
C ALA A 97 -29.63 5.39 11.05
N MET A 98 -29.17 4.19 11.34
CA MET A 98 -28.48 3.92 12.61
C MET A 98 -27.00 4.27 12.45
N GLN A 99 -26.44 4.80 13.53
CA GLN A 99 -25.10 5.39 13.51
C GLN A 99 -24.01 4.31 13.52
N SER A 100 -22.78 4.75 13.26
CA SER A 100 -21.59 3.92 13.37
C SER A 100 -21.34 3.55 14.84
N ASN A 101 -21.70 2.32 15.22
CA ASN A 101 -21.18 1.65 16.41
C ASN A 101 -19.68 1.33 16.23
N ALA A 102 -18.87 2.38 16.23
CA ALA A 102 -17.54 2.29 16.81
C ALA A 102 -17.77 2.33 18.33
N ASP A 103 -18.08 1.18 18.91
CA ASP A 103 -18.41 1.06 20.33
C ASP A 103 -17.16 1.31 21.18
N SER A 104 -16.95 2.59 21.48
CA SER A 104 -16.25 3.02 22.68
C SER A 104 -17.09 2.59 23.88
N ASP A 105 -16.67 1.52 24.56
CA ASP A 105 -17.20 1.12 25.87
C ASP A 105 -16.94 2.24 26.88
N ALA A 106 -17.87 3.19 26.95
CA ALA A 106 -17.80 4.41 27.73
C ALA A 106 -19.04 4.57 28.61
N GLU A 107 -19.43 3.50 29.33
CA GLU A 107 -20.50 3.55 30.33
C GLU A 107 -20.10 2.83 31.64
N SER A 108 -19.70 3.65 32.62
CA SER A 108 -19.75 3.35 34.07
C SER A 108 -19.19 2.02 34.58
N ASP A 109 -17.92 1.72 34.31
CA ASP A 109 -17.06 1.45 35.47
C ASP A 109 -16.79 2.80 36.16
N GLU A 110 -16.79 2.83 37.50
CA GLU A 110 -16.20 3.94 38.25
C GLU A 110 -14.67 3.83 38.16
N GLU A 111 -14.09 4.15 36.99
CA GLU A 111 -12.69 4.50 36.92
C GLU A 111 -12.48 5.76 37.77
N GLU A 112 -11.97 5.57 38.99
CA GLU A 112 -11.20 6.62 39.65
C GLU A 112 -10.17 7.11 38.64
N THR A 113 -10.34 8.33 38.15
CA THR A 113 -9.33 9.02 37.37
C THR A 113 -8.16 9.31 38.29
N LEU A 114 -7.27 8.32 38.40
CA LEU A 114 -6.10 8.30 39.26
C LEU A 114 -5.08 9.33 38.74
N HIS A 115 -5.38 10.59 39.01
CA HIS A 115 -4.47 11.74 39.01
C HIS A 115 -3.39 11.63 40.10
N ASN A 116 -2.99 10.40 40.44
CA ASN A 116 -1.65 10.12 40.94
C ASN A 116 -0.66 10.39 39.80
N THR A 117 -0.35 11.66 39.61
CA THR A 117 1.05 12.03 39.34
C THR A 117 1.78 12.06 40.68
N SER A 118 3.05 12.45 40.73
CA SER A 118 3.63 12.90 42.00
C SER A 118 2.89 14.16 42.48
N GLY A 119 2.97 14.49 43.78
CA GLY A 119 2.27 15.64 44.36
C GLY A 119 2.68 17.03 43.82
N ASP A 120 3.54 17.08 42.81
CA ASP A 120 4.00 18.25 42.07
C ASP A 120 3.76 18.17 40.53
N GLY A 121 3.15 17.08 40.04
CA GLY A 121 2.77 16.89 38.64
C GLY A 121 3.89 16.57 37.64
N ARG A 122 5.09 16.17 38.11
CA ARG A 122 6.32 16.14 37.28
C ARG A 122 7.01 14.79 37.17
N CYS A 123 7.59 14.54 35.99
CA CYS A 123 8.42 13.37 35.75
C CYS A 123 9.77 13.49 36.47
N LYS A 124 10.14 12.50 37.30
CA LYS A 124 11.38 12.50 38.10
C LYS A 124 12.69 12.61 37.30
N VAL A 125 12.67 12.43 35.97
CA VAL A 125 13.88 12.46 35.11
C VAL A 125 13.98 13.74 34.29
N CYS A 126 12.90 14.18 33.61
CA CYS A 126 12.94 15.38 32.78
C CYS A 126 12.40 16.64 33.49
N GLY A 127 11.77 16.51 34.65
CA GLY A 127 11.17 17.62 35.42
C GLY A 127 9.90 18.23 34.82
N LYS A 128 9.44 17.73 33.66
CA LYS A 128 8.29 18.27 32.91
C LYS A 128 6.96 17.68 33.36
N THR A 129 5.89 18.44 33.15
CA THR A 129 4.49 17.99 33.23
C THR A 129 4.00 17.37 31.91
N ASP A 130 2.77 16.84 31.92
CA ASP A 130 2.03 16.43 30.72
C ASP A 130 1.98 17.54 29.66
N GLU A 131 1.61 18.76 30.06
CA GLU A 131 1.36 19.88 29.14
C GLU A 131 2.66 20.36 28.48
N GLU A 132 3.73 20.50 29.27
CA GLU A 132 5.06 20.88 28.78
C GLU A 132 5.60 19.85 27.78
N THR A 133 5.38 18.56 28.06
CA THR A 133 5.88 17.47 27.21
C THR A 133 5.03 17.32 25.94
N LYS A 134 3.70 17.46 26.02
CA LYS A 134 2.81 17.48 24.84
C LYS A 134 3.05 18.69 23.94
N ALA A 135 3.32 19.86 24.50
CA ALA A 135 3.64 21.07 23.74
C ALA A 135 5.01 20.99 23.03
N GLU A 136 5.97 20.23 23.58
CA GLU A 136 7.24 19.93 22.93
C GLU A 136 7.08 18.84 21.85
N ALA A 137 6.29 17.80 22.12
CA ALA A 137 5.94 16.77 21.14
C ALA A 137 5.26 17.35 19.90
N ALA A 138 4.28 18.24 20.07
CA ALA A 138 3.58 18.91 18.97
C ALA A 138 4.55 19.72 18.08
N LYS A 139 5.51 20.43 18.67
CA LYS A 139 6.55 21.18 17.93
C LYS A 139 7.51 20.29 17.16
N ASN A 140 7.67 19.03 17.57
CA ASN A 140 8.49 18.04 16.87
C ASN A 140 7.71 17.21 15.84
N GLN A 141 6.38 17.34 15.76
CA GLN A 141 5.53 16.59 14.83
C GLN A 141 5.38 17.24 13.44
N GLU A 142 6.02 18.39 13.20
CA GLU A 142 5.80 19.25 12.02
C GLU A 142 6.32 18.68 10.67
N GLN A 143 6.86 17.44 10.66
CA GLN A 143 7.14 16.69 9.42
C GLN A 143 6.75 15.20 9.54
N SER A 144 5.54 14.86 9.09
CA SER A 144 5.14 13.46 8.86
C SER A 144 5.84 12.89 7.61
N LYS A 145 7.10 12.46 7.75
CA LYS A 145 7.84 11.81 6.66
C LYS A 145 7.11 10.54 6.19
N LEU A 146 7.05 10.37 4.88
CA LEU A 146 6.49 9.16 4.26
C LEU A 146 7.38 7.95 4.57
N TYR A 147 6.78 6.86 5.04
CA TYR A 147 7.51 5.62 5.33
C TYR A 147 7.64 4.79 4.06
N MET A 148 8.84 4.83 3.47
CA MET A 148 9.16 4.06 2.26
C MET A 148 9.37 2.56 2.49
N SER A 149 9.39 2.10 3.75
CA SER A 149 9.52 0.69 4.15
C SER A 149 8.49 0.30 5.21
N LYS A 150 8.28 -1.01 5.40
CA LYS A 150 7.20 -1.62 6.19
C LYS A 150 7.32 -1.34 7.70
N LYS A 151 6.82 -0.18 8.14
CA LYS A 151 6.77 0.26 9.55
C LYS A 151 5.33 0.43 10.06
N LYS A 152 5.06 -0.06 11.28
CA LYS A 152 3.79 0.02 12.03
C LYS A 152 3.96 0.47 13.49
N SER A 153 5.11 0.23 14.13
CA SER A 153 5.44 0.66 15.51
C SER A 153 5.12 2.14 15.76
N HIS A 154 5.42 2.97 14.77
CA HIS A 154 5.17 4.41 14.74
C HIS A 154 3.68 4.82 14.78
N LEU A 155 2.74 3.87 14.71
CA LEU A 155 1.31 4.11 14.82
C LEU A 155 0.83 4.07 16.29
N VAL A 156 1.56 3.35 17.16
CA VAL A 156 1.35 3.32 18.62
C VAL A 156 2.00 4.56 19.24
N LYS A 157 1.55 5.75 18.81
CA LYS A 157 2.15 7.06 19.15
C LYS A 157 1.85 7.55 20.57
N GLU A 158 0.67 7.22 21.09
CA GLU A 158 0.17 7.80 22.34
C GLU A 158 0.96 7.47 23.61
N PRO A 159 1.59 6.29 23.79
CA PRO A 159 2.15 5.94 25.09
C PRO A 159 3.54 6.48 25.42
N GLU A 160 4.31 7.11 24.51
CA GLU A 160 5.63 7.67 24.87
C GLU A 160 5.57 8.71 26.02
N TYR A 161 4.41 9.38 26.10
CA TYR A 161 4.05 10.40 27.09
C TYR A 161 3.10 9.87 28.17
N LYS A 162 2.63 8.62 28.07
CA LYS A 162 1.93 7.97 29.20
C LYS A 162 2.95 7.72 30.32
N TRP A 163 2.40 7.59 31.52
CA TRP A 163 3.19 7.56 32.74
C TRP A 163 3.21 6.17 33.39
N ILE A 164 4.30 5.88 34.09
CA ILE A 164 4.46 4.70 34.92
C ILE A 164 5.06 5.06 36.28
N ALA A 165 4.59 4.39 37.34
CA ALA A 165 5.01 4.61 38.71
C ALA A 165 6.00 3.54 39.18
N CYS A 166 7.14 3.95 39.73
CA CYS A 166 8.00 3.06 40.48
C CYS A 166 7.36 2.79 41.85
N ASP A 167 6.97 1.55 42.11
CA ASP A 167 6.29 1.15 43.33
C ASP A 167 7.16 1.34 44.59
N HIS A 168 8.49 1.24 44.47
CA HIS A 168 9.40 1.44 45.60
C HIS A 168 9.56 2.93 45.98
N CYS A 169 10.05 3.78 45.06
CA CYS A 169 10.32 5.20 45.36
C CYS A 169 9.12 6.14 45.14
N ARG A 170 7.93 5.57 44.86
CA ARG A 170 6.68 6.26 44.48
C ARG A 170 6.91 7.37 43.45
N GLY A 171 7.83 7.12 42.54
CA GLY A 171 8.27 8.06 41.53
C GLY A 171 7.51 7.89 40.23
N TRP A 172 7.07 9.00 39.64
CA TRP A 172 6.35 9.02 38.38
C TRP A 172 7.28 9.40 37.22
N PHE A 173 7.18 8.67 36.12
CA PHE A 173 8.03 8.77 34.95
C PHE A 173 7.21 8.64 33.67
N HIS A 174 7.46 9.44 32.63
CA HIS A 174 7.01 9.09 31.27
C HIS A 174 7.69 7.77 30.83
N PHE A 175 7.06 6.94 30.00
CA PHE A 175 7.68 5.68 29.51
C PHE A 175 9.06 5.89 28.85
N SER A 176 9.18 6.92 28.02
CA SER A 176 10.44 7.37 27.39
C SER A 176 11.52 7.81 28.40
N CYS A 177 11.11 8.33 29.56
CA CYS A 177 11.97 8.76 30.66
C CYS A 177 12.35 7.61 31.59
N ALA A 178 11.46 6.63 31.77
CA ALA A 178 11.73 5.35 32.44
C ALA A 178 12.76 4.49 31.69
N LYS A 179 13.04 4.83 30.42
CA LYS A 179 13.92 4.07 29.50
C LYS A 179 13.43 2.63 29.32
N LEU A 180 12.12 2.52 29.10
CA LEU A 180 11.40 1.32 28.67
C LEU A 180 11.23 1.35 27.14
N GLU A 181 11.56 0.25 26.47
CA GLU A 181 11.31 0.07 25.03
C GLU A 181 9.81 -0.09 24.74
N GLN A 182 9.38 0.17 23.50
CA GLN A 182 7.95 0.22 23.16
C GLN A 182 7.20 -1.09 23.46
N TYR A 183 7.87 -2.24 23.28
CA TYR A 183 7.30 -3.54 23.59
C TYR A 183 7.09 -3.79 25.10
N GLU A 184 7.71 -3.01 26.00
CA GLU A 184 7.65 -3.20 27.45
C GLU A 184 6.46 -2.49 28.11
N TRP A 185 5.84 -1.53 27.43
CA TRP A 185 4.92 -0.57 28.03
C TRP A 185 3.69 -1.20 28.71
N ASN A 186 3.23 -2.36 28.22
CA ASN A 186 2.09 -3.09 28.77
C ASN A 186 2.48 -4.38 29.54
N LEU A 187 3.78 -4.62 29.80
CA LEU A 187 4.23 -5.91 30.36
C LEU A 187 4.25 -5.95 31.89
N TYR A 188 4.40 -4.82 32.57
CA TYR A 188 4.68 -4.78 34.01
C TYR A 188 3.44 -4.50 34.86
N LYS A 189 3.14 -5.44 35.76
CA LYS A 189 2.14 -5.31 36.83
C LYS A 189 2.66 -4.46 37.98
N ILE A 190 3.95 -4.56 38.29
CA ILE A 190 4.64 -3.70 39.27
C ILE A 190 5.98 -3.28 38.67
N TYR A 191 6.17 -1.97 38.47
CA TYR A 191 7.40 -1.41 37.90
C TYR A 191 8.35 -0.92 39.00
N TYR A 192 9.64 -1.20 38.81
CA TYR A 192 10.73 -0.65 39.60
C TYR A 192 11.70 0.10 38.66
N CYS A 193 11.96 1.38 38.95
CA CYS A 193 12.89 2.17 38.14
C CYS A 193 14.34 1.70 38.29
N LYS A 194 15.21 2.12 37.37
CA LYS A 194 16.59 1.64 37.26
C LYS A 194 17.43 1.91 38.53
N ASP A 195 17.07 2.94 39.31
CA ASP A 195 17.71 3.26 40.60
C ASP A 195 17.23 2.36 41.76
N CYS A 196 16.02 1.79 41.65
CA CYS A 196 15.41 0.93 42.68
C CYS A 196 15.66 -0.56 42.42
N SER A 197 15.70 -0.97 41.15
CA SER A 197 15.90 -2.37 40.73
C SER A 197 17.10 -3.09 41.38
N PRO A 198 18.26 -2.45 41.64
CA PRO A 198 19.36 -3.06 42.39
C PRO A 198 19.02 -3.46 43.85
N VAL A 199 17.94 -2.94 44.42
CA VAL A 199 17.46 -3.20 45.79
C VAL A 199 16.18 -4.05 45.79
N THR A 200 15.28 -3.82 44.84
CA THR A 200 13.98 -4.52 44.74
C THR A 200 14.03 -5.80 43.91
N GLY A 201 15.05 -5.97 43.07
CA GLY A 201 14.99 -6.88 41.94
C GLY A 201 14.25 -6.28 40.74
N PRO A 202 14.09 -7.06 39.65
CA PRO A 202 13.47 -6.60 38.41
C PRO A 202 11.97 -6.31 38.57
N SER A 203 11.43 -5.47 37.68
CA SER A 203 9.99 -5.22 37.55
C SER A 203 9.21 -6.51 37.34
N ILE A 204 8.05 -6.63 38.00
CA ILE A 204 7.22 -7.83 38.01
C ILE A 204 6.24 -7.76 36.84
N LEU A 205 6.27 -8.79 36.00
CA LEU A 205 5.37 -8.95 34.84
C LEU A 205 3.92 -9.17 35.27
N PHE A 206 2.97 -8.92 34.38
CA PHE A 206 1.61 -9.44 34.52
C PHE A 206 1.58 -10.98 34.52
N GLU A 207 0.57 -11.55 35.16
CA GLU A 207 0.26 -12.97 35.05
C GLU A 207 -0.61 -13.22 33.81
N LYS A 208 -0.45 -14.37 33.16
CA LYS A 208 -1.26 -14.76 32.01
C LYS A 208 -2.61 -15.34 32.46
N PHE A 209 -3.55 -14.46 32.81
CA PHE A 209 -4.90 -14.85 33.21
C PHE A 209 -5.72 -15.43 32.05
N SER A 210 -5.51 -14.92 30.84
CA SER A 210 -6.36 -15.19 29.67
C SER A 210 -5.53 -15.51 28.41
N PRO A 211 -4.70 -16.58 28.39
CA PRO A 211 -3.77 -16.88 27.28
C PRO A 211 -4.42 -17.23 25.93
N HIS A 212 -5.75 -17.25 25.87
CA HIS A 212 -6.55 -17.39 24.64
C HIS A 212 -7.02 -16.04 24.07
N ARG A 213 -6.58 -14.91 24.65
CA ARG A 213 -6.91 -13.53 24.28
C ARG A 213 -5.65 -12.74 23.96
N TYR A 214 -5.73 -11.68 23.16
CA TYR A 214 -4.62 -10.76 22.92
C TYR A 214 -4.22 -10.02 24.19
N ARG A 215 -5.20 -9.55 24.96
CA ARG A 215 -5.02 -8.95 26.30
C ARG A 215 -4.90 -10.05 27.34
N TRP A 216 -3.90 -10.92 27.18
CA TRP A 216 -3.64 -12.09 28.04
C TRP A 216 -3.46 -11.78 29.53
N PHE A 217 -3.14 -10.52 29.86
CA PHE A 217 -3.04 -9.96 31.21
C PHE A 217 -4.38 -9.55 31.85
N SER A 218 -5.50 -9.58 31.10
CA SER A 218 -6.82 -9.12 31.55
C SER A 218 -7.64 -10.25 32.14
N PRO A 219 -7.98 -10.24 33.45
CA PRO A 219 -8.89 -11.23 34.04
C PRO A 219 -10.33 -11.08 33.54
N LYS A 220 -10.74 -9.87 33.12
CA LYS A 220 -12.09 -9.58 32.63
C LYS A 220 -12.43 -10.36 31.34
N GLU A 221 -11.44 -10.72 30.54
CA GLU A 221 -11.63 -11.38 29.24
C GLU A 221 -11.60 -12.91 29.29
N LYS A 222 -11.46 -13.51 30.47
CA LYS A 222 -11.23 -14.96 30.63
C LYS A 222 -12.36 -15.84 30.09
N GLU A 223 -13.59 -15.33 30.06
CA GLU A 223 -14.78 -16.07 29.60
C GLU A 223 -15.16 -15.71 28.14
N LEU A 224 -14.32 -14.95 27.43
CA LEU A 224 -14.52 -14.59 26.02
C LEU A 224 -13.99 -15.68 25.06
N PRO A 225 -14.42 -15.69 23.79
CA PRO A 225 -13.90 -16.62 22.79
C PRO A 225 -12.38 -16.53 22.59
N MET A 226 -11.78 -17.67 22.23
CA MET A 226 -10.37 -17.79 21.84
C MET A 226 -10.09 -17.01 20.54
N GLU A 227 -8.99 -16.25 20.53
CA GLU A 227 -8.59 -15.39 19.41
C GLU A 227 -7.45 -16.03 18.59
N VAL A 228 -7.52 -15.86 17.26
CA VAL A 228 -6.54 -16.38 16.30
C VAL A 228 -5.16 -15.77 16.56
N GLY A 229 -4.12 -16.60 16.67
CA GLY A 229 -2.77 -16.13 17.02
C GLY A 229 -2.51 -15.86 18.51
N SER A 230 -3.51 -15.98 19.39
CA SER A 230 -3.26 -16.06 20.85
C SER A 230 -2.44 -17.31 21.20
N GLU A 231 -1.81 -17.33 22.38
CA GLU A 231 -0.96 -18.46 22.81
C GLU A 231 -1.72 -19.79 22.80
N SER A 232 -2.89 -19.84 23.43
CA SER A 232 -3.72 -21.06 23.45
C SER A 232 -4.25 -21.44 22.06
N TRP A 233 -4.49 -20.48 21.17
CA TRP A 233 -4.87 -20.78 19.80
C TRP A 233 -3.70 -21.38 19.01
N ILE A 234 -2.50 -20.80 19.12
CA ILE A 234 -1.29 -21.32 18.46
C ILE A 234 -0.96 -22.73 18.94
N GLU A 235 -1.07 -23.00 20.24
CA GLU A 235 -0.80 -24.34 20.76
C GLU A 235 -1.83 -25.38 20.30
N LYS A 236 -3.11 -25.00 20.19
CA LYS A 236 -4.16 -25.84 19.59
C LYS A 236 -3.97 -26.03 18.08
N PHE A 237 -3.79 -24.96 17.32
CA PHE A 237 -3.63 -25.01 15.86
C PHE A 237 -2.44 -25.89 15.46
N ARG A 238 -1.33 -25.82 16.21
CA ARG A 238 -0.15 -26.68 16.01
C ARG A 238 -0.40 -28.18 16.18
N THR A 239 -1.51 -28.64 16.78
CA THR A 239 -1.85 -30.07 16.81
C THR A 239 -2.65 -30.52 15.58
N THR A 240 -3.37 -29.62 14.90
CA THR A 240 -4.25 -29.94 13.76
C THR A 240 -3.76 -29.38 12.42
N GLU A 241 -2.78 -28.47 12.38
CA GLU A 241 -2.34 -27.79 11.15
C GLU A 241 -1.87 -28.75 10.05
N HIS A 242 -1.36 -29.92 10.44
CA HIS A 242 -0.92 -30.99 9.54
C HIS A 242 -2.08 -31.70 8.80
N GLU A 243 -3.33 -31.48 9.21
CA GLU A 243 -4.54 -31.97 8.51
C GLU A 243 -4.88 -31.13 7.27
N ILE A 244 -4.31 -29.92 7.15
CA ILE A 244 -4.49 -29.03 6.01
C ILE A 244 -3.79 -29.68 4.79
N PRO A 245 -4.49 -29.89 3.66
CA PRO A 245 -3.95 -30.67 2.55
C PRO A 245 -2.73 -29.99 1.90
N PRO A 246 -1.79 -30.76 1.33
CA PRO A 246 -0.75 -30.20 0.48
C PRO A 246 -1.35 -29.55 -0.79
N PRO A 247 -0.62 -28.62 -1.42
CA PRO A 247 -0.99 -28.07 -2.73
C PRO A 247 -0.91 -29.12 -3.84
N ASP A 248 -1.59 -28.86 -4.96
CA ASP A 248 -1.37 -29.58 -6.22
C ASP A 248 -0.43 -28.84 -7.19
N GLU A 249 -0.08 -29.48 -8.32
CA GLU A 249 0.83 -28.92 -9.32
C GLU A 249 0.31 -27.67 -10.03
N SER A 250 -1.00 -27.37 -9.98
CA SER A 250 -1.55 -26.12 -10.49
C SER A 250 -1.24 -24.95 -9.55
N GLU A 251 -1.21 -25.21 -8.24
CA GLU A 251 -1.01 -24.22 -7.17
C GLU A 251 0.48 -23.99 -6.85
N VAL A 252 1.26 -25.06 -6.68
CA VAL A 252 2.68 -25.00 -6.33
C VAL A 252 3.52 -25.90 -7.24
N CYS A 253 4.49 -25.31 -7.93
CA CYS A 253 5.50 -26.06 -8.68
C CYS A 253 6.76 -26.25 -7.82
N ILE A 254 6.99 -27.48 -7.35
CA ILE A 254 8.22 -27.85 -6.64
C ILE A 254 9.29 -28.22 -7.67
N VAL A 255 10.50 -27.69 -7.50
CA VAL A 255 11.67 -27.90 -8.40
C VAL A 255 12.94 -28.08 -7.58
N GLU A 256 13.89 -28.88 -8.08
CA GLU A 256 15.09 -29.24 -7.32
C GLU A 256 16.09 -28.09 -7.15
N ASP A 257 16.19 -27.20 -8.15
CA ASP A 257 17.10 -26.06 -8.17
C ASP A 257 16.63 -24.91 -9.09
N GLY A 258 17.43 -23.86 -9.15
CA GLY A 258 17.18 -22.66 -9.94
C GLY A 258 17.31 -22.84 -11.45
N GLU A 259 18.01 -23.86 -11.95
CA GLU A 259 18.05 -24.17 -13.39
C GLU A 259 16.74 -24.84 -13.83
N GLU A 260 16.23 -25.79 -13.02
CA GLU A 260 14.89 -26.34 -13.23
C GLU A 260 13.81 -25.27 -13.08
N PHE A 261 13.89 -24.41 -12.05
CA PHE A 261 13.00 -23.24 -11.91
C PHE A 261 12.98 -22.43 -13.21
N GLN A 262 14.14 -21.95 -13.67
CA GLN A 262 14.23 -21.12 -14.87
C GLN A 262 13.63 -21.81 -16.11
N LYS A 263 13.82 -23.12 -16.25
CA LYS A 263 13.22 -23.92 -17.33
C LYS A 263 11.69 -23.96 -17.20
N LYS A 264 11.16 -24.44 -16.08
CA LYS A 264 9.71 -24.58 -15.82
C LYS A 264 8.99 -23.23 -15.91
N PHE A 265 9.61 -22.18 -15.40
CA PHE A 265 9.11 -20.81 -15.45
C PHE A 265 8.94 -20.35 -16.90
N ARG A 266 9.95 -20.54 -17.76
CA ARG A 266 9.85 -20.24 -19.20
C ARG A 266 8.82 -21.12 -19.93
N GLU A 267 8.76 -22.41 -19.61
CA GLU A 267 7.77 -23.36 -20.18
C GLU A 267 6.33 -22.96 -19.85
N LEU A 268 6.09 -22.32 -18.70
CA LEU A 268 4.78 -21.81 -18.26
C LEU A 268 4.49 -20.37 -18.76
N GLY A 269 5.33 -19.78 -19.62
CA GLY A 269 5.15 -18.44 -20.18
C GLY A 269 5.93 -17.33 -19.46
N GLY A 270 6.76 -17.67 -18.49
CA GLY A 270 7.68 -16.75 -17.81
C GLY A 270 6.96 -15.69 -16.96
N PRO A 271 7.60 -14.52 -16.74
CA PRO A 271 7.11 -13.50 -15.81
C PRO A 271 5.82 -12.80 -16.28
N GLN A 272 5.38 -13.05 -17.51
CA GLN A 272 4.15 -12.50 -18.11
C GLN A 272 2.92 -13.40 -17.87
N LYS A 273 3.11 -14.60 -17.33
CA LYS A 273 2.05 -15.58 -17.00
C LYS A 273 2.31 -16.27 -15.66
N TRP A 274 2.92 -15.53 -14.73
CA TRP A 274 3.33 -16.08 -13.45
C TRP A 274 2.16 -16.08 -12.45
N GLU A 275 1.35 -17.13 -12.52
CA GLU A 275 0.13 -17.31 -11.71
C GLU A 275 0.33 -18.20 -10.47
N LYS A 276 1.28 -19.14 -10.52
CA LYS A 276 1.50 -20.17 -9.48
C LYS A 276 2.75 -19.97 -8.64
N VAL A 277 2.72 -20.46 -7.40
CA VAL A 277 3.87 -20.44 -6.49
C VAL A 277 4.93 -21.44 -6.95
N PHE A 278 6.21 -21.14 -6.71
CA PHE A 278 7.31 -22.10 -6.88
C PHE A 278 8.01 -22.35 -5.54
N LEU A 279 8.36 -23.62 -5.28
CA LEU A 279 9.24 -24.01 -4.18
C LEU A 279 10.52 -24.60 -4.78
N VAL A 280 11.62 -23.88 -4.62
CA VAL A 280 12.94 -24.22 -5.16
C VAL A 280 13.79 -24.79 -4.04
N ARG A 281 14.14 -26.08 -4.10
CA ARG A 281 14.84 -26.75 -2.99
C ARG A 281 16.29 -26.29 -2.78
N LYS A 282 16.94 -25.78 -3.83
CA LYS A 282 18.33 -25.30 -3.79
C LYS A 282 18.45 -23.96 -4.53
N PRO A 283 19.12 -22.95 -3.96
CA PRO A 283 19.22 -21.62 -4.57
C PRO A 283 20.19 -21.55 -5.76
N ASN A 284 21.00 -22.61 -5.98
CA ASN A 284 21.89 -22.75 -7.13
C ASN A 284 21.12 -22.52 -8.44
N GLY A 285 21.62 -21.67 -9.33
CA GLY A 285 20.95 -21.33 -10.60
C GLY A 285 19.91 -20.19 -10.52
N LEU A 286 19.50 -19.73 -9.33
CA LEU A 286 18.61 -18.56 -9.19
C LEU A 286 19.31 -17.21 -9.42
N GLY A 287 20.64 -17.17 -9.39
CA GLY A 287 21.40 -15.91 -9.39
C GLY A 287 21.09 -15.07 -8.15
N MET A 288 20.90 -15.71 -7.00
CA MET A 288 20.55 -15.09 -5.72
C MET A 288 21.77 -15.09 -4.79
N THR A 289 22.13 -13.94 -4.25
CA THR A 289 23.27 -13.79 -3.32
C THR A 289 22.77 -13.96 -1.88
N MET A 290 23.50 -14.72 -1.05
CA MET A 290 23.18 -14.96 0.36
C MET A 290 24.46 -15.04 1.22
N PRO A 291 24.36 -14.85 2.55
CA PRO A 291 25.51 -14.94 3.46
C PRO A 291 26.18 -16.34 3.48
N GLN A 292 27.38 -16.41 4.08
CA GLN A 292 28.01 -17.70 4.42
C GLN A 292 27.21 -18.42 5.52
N SER A 293 27.21 -19.75 5.52
CA SER A 293 26.26 -20.58 6.28
C SER A 293 26.36 -20.50 7.80
N ASP A 294 27.44 -19.93 8.33
CA ASP A 294 27.65 -19.63 9.74
C ASP A 294 26.88 -18.38 10.22
N PHE A 295 26.70 -17.38 9.36
CA PHE A 295 25.99 -16.11 9.59
C PHE A 295 24.70 -16.25 10.42
N ASP A 296 24.46 -15.38 11.39
CA ASP A 296 23.26 -15.48 12.24
C ASP A 296 22.76 -14.11 12.72
N ILE A 297 21.76 -14.10 13.62
CA ILE A 297 21.23 -12.88 14.25
C ILE A 297 22.35 -12.03 14.91
N GLU A 298 23.42 -12.65 15.40
CA GLU A 298 24.64 -11.98 15.88
C GLU A 298 25.25 -11.05 14.83
N ASP A 299 25.33 -11.49 13.57
CA ASP A 299 25.87 -10.69 12.46
C ASP A 299 24.87 -9.64 11.98
N VAL A 300 23.57 -9.94 11.98
CA VAL A 300 22.53 -8.93 11.70
C VAL A 300 22.64 -7.77 12.70
N VAL A 301 22.82 -8.07 13.99
CA VAL A 301 22.98 -7.05 15.05
C VAL A 301 24.33 -6.33 14.92
N ARG A 302 25.40 -7.03 14.53
CA ARG A 302 26.73 -6.44 14.25
C ARG A 302 26.70 -5.44 13.09
N ILE A 303 25.99 -5.76 12.01
CA ILE A 303 25.99 -4.99 10.74
C ILE A 303 24.99 -3.83 10.78
N MET A 304 23.80 -4.04 11.35
CA MET A 304 22.76 -3.01 11.45
C MET A 304 22.93 -2.12 12.69
N GLY A 305 23.63 -2.63 13.72
CA GLY A 305 23.92 -1.95 14.97
C GLY A 305 23.00 -2.38 16.13
N PRO A 306 23.52 -2.51 17.37
CA PRO A 306 22.75 -3.02 18.51
C PRO A 306 21.59 -2.11 18.95
N GLU A 307 21.71 -0.81 18.68
CA GLU A 307 20.71 0.22 19.01
C GLU A 307 19.69 0.43 17.88
N TYR A 308 19.81 -0.28 16.74
CA TYR A 308 18.85 -0.16 15.64
C TYR A 308 17.48 -0.67 16.08
N GLU A 309 16.45 0.14 15.89
CA GLU A 309 15.06 -0.18 16.22
C GLU A 309 14.36 -0.92 15.08
N VAL A 310 13.86 -2.13 15.36
CA VAL A 310 13.14 -2.97 14.41
C VAL A 310 11.69 -3.20 14.86
N ASP A 311 10.78 -3.16 13.89
CA ASP A 311 9.36 -3.44 14.08
C ASP A 311 9.14 -4.93 14.37
N THR A 312 8.82 -5.19 15.64
CA THR A 312 8.70 -6.53 16.21
C THR A 312 7.26 -6.80 16.61
N ILE A 313 6.70 -7.90 16.09
CA ILE A 313 5.37 -8.37 16.47
C ILE A 313 5.49 -9.13 17.80
N ASP A 314 4.74 -8.68 18.82
CA ASP A 314 4.32 -9.56 19.92
C ASP A 314 3.23 -10.47 19.37
N VAL A 315 3.57 -11.75 19.19
CA VAL A 315 2.71 -12.72 18.52
C VAL A 315 1.44 -12.98 19.30
N PHE A 316 1.50 -13.07 20.64
CA PHE A 316 0.33 -13.43 21.43
C PHE A 316 -0.65 -12.25 21.60
N ASN A 317 -0.16 -11.02 21.46
CA ASN A 317 -0.94 -9.79 21.46
C ASN A 317 -1.28 -9.29 20.03
N GLN A 318 -0.87 -10.01 18.98
CA GLN A 318 -0.99 -9.65 17.55
C GLN A 318 -0.64 -8.18 17.22
N THR A 319 0.25 -7.56 18.00
CA THR A 319 0.53 -6.11 17.95
C THR A 319 2.00 -5.86 17.62
N THR A 320 2.29 -4.84 16.81
CA THR A 320 3.66 -4.45 16.42
C THR A 320 4.19 -3.34 17.32
N TYR A 321 5.38 -3.51 17.86
CA TYR A 321 6.10 -2.56 18.69
C TYR A 321 7.55 -2.40 18.21
N SER A 322 8.15 -1.24 18.46
CA SER A 322 9.59 -1.04 18.32
C SER A 322 10.34 -1.83 19.41
N MET A 323 11.41 -2.51 18.99
CA MET A 323 12.36 -3.20 19.86
C MET A 323 13.76 -3.02 19.26
N LYS A 324 14.79 -2.86 20.08
CA LYS A 324 16.18 -2.83 19.62
C LYS A 324 16.63 -4.19 19.13
N LEU A 325 17.48 -4.25 18.10
CA LEU A 325 18.06 -5.51 17.61
C LEU A 325 18.83 -6.26 18.69
N SER A 326 19.58 -5.57 19.56
CA SER A 326 20.26 -6.20 20.71
C SER A 326 19.27 -6.81 21.72
N THR A 327 18.16 -6.12 21.99
CA THR A 327 17.09 -6.63 22.87
C THR A 327 16.38 -7.82 22.23
N PHE A 328 16.05 -7.78 20.93
CA PHE A 328 15.51 -8.93 20.20
C PHE A 328 16.48 -10.12 20.26
N GLN A 329 17.77 -9.90 19.99
CA GLN A 329 18.81 -10.93 20.06
C GLN A 329 18.85 -11.58 21.45
N GLN A 330 18.80 -10.80 22.53
CA GLN A 330 18.77 -11.32 23.90
C GLN A 330 17.53 -12.20 24.15
N LYS A 331 16.34 -11.77 23.72
CA LYS A 331 15.10 -12.57 23.86
C LYS A 331 15.17 -13.85 23.00
N PHE A 332 15.73 -13.75 21.80
CA PHE A 332 15.89 -14.86 20.85
C PHE A 332 16.90 -15.91 21.36
N ARG A 333 18.04 -15.48 21.91
CA ARG A 333 19.08 -16.37 22.47
C ARG A 333 18.83 -16.80 23.94
N SER A 334 17.72 -16.39 24.56
CA SER A 334 17.40 -16.79 25.93
C SER A 334 17.22 -18.32 26.05
N LYS A 335 17.78 -18.88 27.13
CA LYS A 335 17.64 -20.30 27.50
C LYS A 335 16.44 -20.57 28.42
N GLU A 336 15.80 -19.52 28.89
CA GLU A 336 14.60 -19.61 29.73
C GLU A 336 13.36 -19.87 28.87
N GLN A 337 12.26 -20.33 29.50
CA GLN A 337 10.99 -20.45 28.78
C GLN A 337 10.52 -19.05 28.37
N ARG A 338 10.43 -18.83 27.05
CA ARG A 338 10.04 -17.54 26.46
C ARG A 338 8.64 -17.14 26.93
N TYR A 339 8.59 -16.06 27.71
CA TYR A 339 7.35 -15.55 28.29
C TYR A 339 6.40 -15.00 27.21
N LEU A 340 6.92 -14.34 26.18
CA LEU A 340 6.21 -13.95 24.96
C LEU A 340 7.04 -14.38 23.74
N LEU A 341 6.38 -14.51 22.59
CA LEU A 341 7.04 -14.78 21.32
C LEU A 341 7.12 -13.52 20.48
N TYR A 342 8.32 -13.26 19.95
CA TYR A 342 8.64 -12.10 19.15
C TYR A 342 9.07 -12.52 17.74
N ASN A 343 8.68 -11.72 16.76
CA ASN A 343 8.92 -11.98 15.34
C ASN A 343 8.95 -10.66 14.56
N PHE A 344 10.09 -10.31 13.96
CA PHE A 344 10.19 -9.16 13.06
C PHE A 344 10.12 -9.60 11.60
N LEU A 345 9.38 -8.85 10.78
CA LEU A 345 9.10 -9.19 9.37
C LEU A 345 9.54 -8.11 8.37
N SER A 346 10.21 -7.05 8.84
CA SER A 346 10.48 -5.86 8.04
C SER A 346 11.76 -5.11 8.43
N LEU A 347 12.82 -5.84 8.79
CA LEU A 347 14.16 -5.24 8.88
C LEU A 347 14.69 -5.00 7.47
N GLU A 348 14.33 -3.86 6.90
CA GLU A 348 14.80 -3.39 5.59
C GLU A 348 16.28 -3.02 5.69
N PHE A 349 17.09 -3.46 4.73
CA PHE A 349 18.54 -3.23 4.75
C PHE A 349 19.14 -2.74 3.43
N SER A 350 18.36 -2.35 2.42
CA SER A 350 18.88 -1.92 1.11
C SER A 350 19.77 -0.66 1.20
N GLU A 351 19.58 0.17 2.22
CA GLU A 351 20.46 1.33 2.49
C GLU A 351 21.79 0.97 3.18
N ASN A 352 21.89 -0.21 3.81
CA ASN A 352 23.11 -0.63 4.51
C ASN A 352 24.16 -1.15 3.51
N GLU A 353 25.33 -0.52 3.47
CA GLU A 353 26.38 -0.76 2.46
C GLU A 353 27.02 -2.16 2.50
N GLU A 354 27.03 -2.82 3.65
CA GLU A 354 27.51 -4.21 3.84
C GLU A 354 26.35 -5.18 3.56
N MET A 355 25.22 -4.98 4.23
CA MET A 355 24.09 -5.91 4.18
C MET A 355 23.45 -6.02 2.80
N ARG A 356 23.28 -4.90 2.07
CA ARG A 356 22.64 -4.89 0.73
C ARG A 356 23.39 -5.72 -0.32
N LYS A 357 24.66 -6.00 -0.10
CA LYS A 357 25.53 -6.82 -0.96
C LYS A 357 25.66 -8.27 -0.46
N LEU A 358 25.33 -8.52 0.81
CA LEU A 358 25.46 -9.82 1.46
C LEU A 358 24.25 -10.73 1.20
N ALA A 359 23.06 -10.14 1.06
CA ALA A 359 21.83 -10.84 0.70
C ALA A 359 21.06 -10.04 -0.38
N GLU A 360 20.87 -10.64 -1.57
CA GLU A 360 20.23 -9.99 -2.72
C GLU A 360 19.06 -10.82 -3.27
N PRO A 361 18.10 -10.19 -3.99
CA PRO A 361 17.08 -10.92 -4.75
C PRO A 361 17.67 -11.86 -5.81
N PRO A 362 16.95 -12.94 -6.19
CA PRO A 362 17.24 -13.70 -7.41
C PRO A 362 17.36 -12.80 -8.64
N GLN A 363 18.25 -13.14 -9.58
CA GLN A 363 18.51 -12.28 -10.74
C GLN A 363 17.22 -11.95 -11.52
N PHE A 364 16.35 -12.94 -11.73
CA PHE A 364 15.08 -12.73 -12.46
C PHE A 364 14.15 -11.71 -11.77
N VAL A 365 14.25 -11.52 -10.44
CA VAL A 365 13.50 -10.51 -9.68
C VAL A 365 14.05 -9.12 -9.99
N LYS A 366 15.39 -8.95 -9.94
CA LYS A 366 16.07 -7.72 -10.36
C LYS A 366 15.70 -7.36 -11.81
N ASP A 367 15.63 -8.36 -12.69
CA ASP A 367 15.32 -8.21 -14.11
C ASP A 367 13.87 -7.75 -14.39
N ILE A 368 12.88 -8.07 -13.55
CA ILE A 368 11.44 -7.80 -13.82
C ILE A 368 10.81 -6.73 -12.94
N SER A 369 11.42 -6.41 -11.79
CA SER A 369 10.91 -5.43 -10.83
C SER A 369 10.64 -4.05 -11.44
N LEU A 370 9.50 -3.44 -11.09
CA LEU A 370 9.18 -2.05 -11.46
C LEU A 370 10.03 -1.03 -10.68
N VAL A 371 10.48 -1.36 -9.47
CA VAL A 371 11.34 -0.49 -8.65
C VAL A 371 12.73 -0.41 -9.28
N ASN A 372 13.36 -1.56 -9.58
CA ASN A 372 14.68 -1.58 -10.23
C ASN A 372 14.68 -0.99 -11.66
N LYS A 373 13.53 -0.87 -12.32
CA LYS A 373 13.38 -0.18 -13.63
C LYS A 373 13.31 1.35 -13.52
N LEU A 374 13.11 1.89 -12.32
CA LEU A 374 12.96 3.31 -12.05
C LEU A 374 14.08 3.88 -11.16
N TRP A 375 14.58 3.05 -10.25
CA TRP A 375 15.77 3.28 -9.42
C TRP A 375 16.84 2.19 -9.67
N PRO A 376 17.40 2.09 -10.89
CA PRO A 376 18.48 1.15 -11.18
C PRO A 376 19.78 1.55 -10.44
N ASP A 377 20.73 0.61 -10.35
CA ASP A 377 22.05 0.85 -9.74
C ASP A 377 22.73 2.10 -10.33
N THR A 378 23.31 2.95 -9.48
CA THR A 378 23.92 4.24 -9.87
C THR A 378 25.13 4.10 -10.81
N ASN A 379 25.65 2.89 -10.98
CA ASN A 379 26.74 2.54 -11.90
C ASN A 379 26.24 1.95 -13.23
N SER A 380 24.93 1.85 -13.47
CA SER A 380 24.33 1.26 -14.68
C SER A 380 24.21 2.22 -15.87
N ASP A 381 24.19 1.65 -17.08
CA ASP A 381 23.88 2.39 -18.31
C ASP A 381 22.43 2.93 -18.28
N GLU A 382 21.50 2.21 -17.65
CA GLU A 382 20.13 2.65 -17.39
C GLU A 382 20.07 3.92 -16.54
N TYR A 383 20.81 3.96 -15.43
CA TYR A 383 20.93 5.15 -14.59
C TYR A 383 21.54 6.33 -15.37
N ALA A 384 22.63 6.10 -16.09
CA ALA A 384 23.26 7.12 -16.92
C ALA A 384 22.28 7.66 -18.00
N ALA A 385 21.47 6.78 -18.59
CA ALA A 385 20.47 7.14 -19.60
C ALA A 385 19.20 7.84 -19.06
N LEU A 386 18.91 7.71 -17.76
CA LEU A 386 17.91 8.49 -17.02
C LEU A 386 18.45 9.86 -16.60
N LEU A 387 19.67 9.89 -16.03
CA LEU A 387 20.36 11.10 -15.60
C LEU A 387 20.60 12.06 -16.77
N ALA A 388 21.10 11.56 -17.91
CA ALA A 388 21.32 12.35 -19.12
C ALA A 388 20.04 12.91 -19.80
N LYS A 389 18.85 12.62 -19.25
CA LYS A 389 17.55 13.08 -19.75
C LYS A 389 16.72 13.81 -18.70
N ASP A 390 17.29 14.07 -17.51
CA ASP A 390 16.61 14.64 -16.35
C ASP A 390 15.36 13.85 -15.94
N ARG A 391 15.56 12.53 -15.75
CA ARG A 391 14.51 11.55 -15.40
C ARG A 391 14.86 10.61 -14.26
N TYR A 392 16.00 10.85 -13.60
CA TYR A 392 16.28 10.16 -12.35
C TYR A 392 15.23 10.53 -11.29
N LEU A 393 14.97 9.62 -10.36
CA LEU A 393 14.03 9.81 -9.25
C LEU A 393 14.82 9.80 -7.95
N ALA A 394 14.46 10.66 -7.01
CA ALA A 394 15.19 10.76 -5.75
C ALA A 394 15.10 9.45 -4.94
N GLU A 395 16.14 9.12 -4.16
CA GLU A 395 16.22 7.82 -3.44
C GLU A 395 15.32 7.81 -2.18
N GLU A 396 14.99 9.00 -1.67
CA GLU A 396 14.08 9.22 -0.53
C GLU A 396 12.63 8.84 -0.85
N ILE A 397 12.27 8.75 -2.13
CA ILE A 397 10.92 8.41 -2.63
C ILE A 397 10.88 7.01 -3.31
N LYS A 398 11.97 6.24 -3.22
CA LYS A 398 12.05 4.84 -3.67
C LYS A 398 11.31 3.91 -2.70
N PRO A 399 10.45 2.99 -3.17
CA PRO A 399 9.88 1.95 -2.32
C PRO A 399 10.97 0.97 -1.83
N LYS A 400 11.25 1.01 -0.53
CA LYS A 400 12.26 0.20 0.16
C LYS A 400 11.59 -1.04 0.73
N VAL A 401 11.39 -2.02 -0.15
CA VAL A 401 10.60 -3.24 0.12
C VAL A 401 11.20 -4.51 -0.48
N GLU A 402 12.32 -4.40 -1.21
CA GLU A 402 12.92 -5.52 -1.95
C GLU A 402 14.00 -6.28 -1.18
N GLN A 403 14.48 -5.78 -0.03
CA GLN A 403 15.52 -6.42 0.78
C GLN A 403 15.17 -6.38 2.28
N PHE A 404 14.45 -7.41 2.74
CA PHE A 404 14.10 -7.63 4.14
C PHE A 404 14.87 -8.80 4.75
N CYS A 405 15.36 -8.58 5.97
CA CYS A 405 15.72 -9.62 6.92
C CYS A 405 14.51 -9.87 7.83
N LEU A 406 14.24 -11.14 8.15
CA LEU A 406 13.13 -11.54 9.01
C LEU A 406 13.63 -12.59 10.01
N ALA A 407 13.38 -12.38 11.30
CA ALA A 407 13.71 -13.35 12.33
C ALA A 407 12.50 -13.61 13.24
N GLY A 408 12.22 -14.88 13.50
CA GLY A 408 11.03 -15.32 14.23
C GLY A 408 11.31 -16.50 15.15
N MET A 409 10.81 -16.41 16.37
CA MET A 409 10.86 -17.49 17.34
C MET A 409 10.02 -18.71 16.92
N ALA A 410 10.41 -19.89 17.39
CA ALA A 410 9.62 -21.11 17.32
C ALA A 410 8.21 -20.90 17.92
N LYS A 411 7.21 -21.51 17.28
CA LYS A 411 5.76 -21.30 17.44
C LYS A 411 5.20 -19.93 16.94
N SER A 412 6.01 -18.97 16.48
CA SER A 412 5.47 -17.67 16.01
C SER A 412 4.51 -17.83 14.83
N TYR A 413 3.35 -17.16 14.90
CA TYR A 413 2.31 -17.14 13.86
C TYR A 413 2.17 -15.73 13.26
N THR A 414 1.76 -15.66 12.01
CA THR A 414 1.35 -14.43 11.31
C THR A 414 0.12 -14.78 10.49
N ASP A 415 -0.99 -14.07 10.72
CA ASP A 415 -2.29 -14.46 10.18
C ASP A 415 -2.44 -14.16 8.68
N PHE A 416 -3.56 -14.58 8.12
CA PHE A 416 -3.84 -14.45 6.69
C PHE A 416 -3.77 -13.01 6.20
N HIS A 417 -2.95 -12.79 5.18
CA HIS A 417 -2.88 -11.53 4.45
C HIS A 417 -2.63 -11.77 2.96
N VAL A 418 -2.87 -10.73 2.17
CA VAL A 418 -2.25 -10.57 0.84
C VAL A 418 -1.12 -9.56 0.98
N ASP A 419 -0.02 -9.76 0.26
CA ASP A 419 1.10 -8.82 0.29
C ASP A 419 0.77 -7.49 -0.39
N PHE A 420 1.29 -6.42 0.20
CA PHE A 420 0.87 -5.04 -0.03
C PHE A 420 1.06 -4.60 -1.49
N GLY A 421 0.06 -3.90 -2.04
CA GLY A 421 -0.04 -3.53 -3.46
C GLY A 421 -0.19 -4.72 -4.42
N GLY A 422 -0.53 -5.90 -3.89
CA GLY A 422 -0.49 -7.16 -4.64
C GLY A 422 0.91 -7.55 -5.09
N SER A 423 1.94 -7.19 -4.33
CA SER A 423 3.33 -7.51 -4.66
C SER A 423 3.60 -9.02 -4.70
N SER A 424 4.55 -9.41 -5.55
CA SER A 424 5.12 -10.75 -5.59
C SER A 424 6.31 -10.83 -4.64
N VAL A 425 6.65 -12.01 -4.15
CA VAL A 425 7.65 -12.21 -3.08
C VAL A 425 8.66 -13.29 -3.45
N TYR A 426 9.92 -13.07 -3.07
CA TYR A 426 10.91 -14.13 -2.90
C TYR A 426 11.20 -14.31 -1.40
N TYR A 427 11.37 -15.55 -0.93
CA TYR A 427 11.45 -15.87 0.50
C TYR A 427 12.37 -17.08 0.73
N HIS A 428 13.59 -16.86 1.19
CA HIS A 428 14.63 -17.87 1.37
C HIS A 428 14.87 -18.18 2.86
N ILE A 429 14.69 -19.44 3.25
CA ILE A 429 14.86 -19.90 4.64
C ILE A 429 16.34 -20.11 4.91
N PHE A 430 17.03 -19.06 5.35
CA PHE A 430 18.46 -19.11 5.60
C PHE A 430 18.82 -20.03 6.80
N LYS A 431 18.06 -19.95 7.89
CA LYS A 431 18.07 -20.89 9.03
C LYS A 431 16.64 -21.19 9.49
N GLY A 432 16.39 -22.41 9.95
CA GLY A 432 15.09 -22.81 10.54
C GLY A 432 14.08 -23.41 9.56
N GLN A 433 12.80 -23.13 9.75
CA GLN A 433 11.69 -23.67 8.93
C GLN A 433 10.44 -22.80 9.08
N LYS A 434 9.68 -22.64 7.99
CA LYS A 434 8.35 -22.02 7.96
C LYS A 434 7.32 -22.97 7.37
N ILE A 435 6.05 -22.77 7.71
CA ILE A 435 4.91 -23.44 7.10
C ILE A 435 3.95 -22.34 6.65
N PHE A 436 3.69 -22.27 5.35
CA PHE A 436 2.75 -21.34 4.74
C PHE A 436 1.41 -22.05 4.50
N TYR A 437 0.32 -21.37 4.85
CA TYR A 437 -1.05 -21.78 4.55
C TYR A 437 -1.57 -20.85 3.46
N ILE A 438 -1.62 -21.32 2.22
CA ILE A 438 -1.84 -20.48 1.02
C ILE A 438 -3.21 -20.76 0.40
N ALA A 439 -3.80 -19.77 -0.25
CA ALA A 439 -4.99 -19.92 -1.10
C ALA A 439 -4.84 -19.08 -2.39
N PRO A 440 -5.24 -19.61 -3.57
CA PRO A 440 -5.05 -18.92 -4.85
C PRO A 440 -5.91 -17.65 -4.97
N PRO A 441 -5.47 -16.63 -5.75
CA PRO A 441 -6.14 -15.32 -5.89
C PRO A 441 -7.38 -15.33 -6.81
N THR A 442 -8.28 -16.30 -6.61
CA THR A 442 -9.58 -16.33 -7.29
C THR A 442 -10.46 -15.18 -6.80
N GLU A 443 -11.39 -14.71 -7.64
CA GLU A 443 -12.34 -13.65 -7.25
C GLU A 443 -13.16 -14.05 -6.01
N GLU A 444 -13.52 -15.32 -5.88
CA GLU A 444 -14.26 -15.82 -4.73
C GLU A 444 -13.42 -15.81 -3.45
N ASN A 445 -12.16 -16.26 -3.51
CA ASN A 445 -11.25 -16.27 -2.36
C ASN A 445 -10.94 -14.84 -1.89
N LEU A 446 -10.70 -13.92 -2.84
CA LEU A 446 -10.43 -12.51 -2.53
C LEU A 446 -11.66 -11.80 -1.97
N ARG A 447 -12.88 -12.12 -2.43
CA ARG A 447 -14.12 -11.61 -1.83
C ARG A 447 -14.32 -12.11 -0.40
N GLU A 448 -14.10 -13.40 -0.15
CA GLU A 448 -14.17 -13.96 1.21
C GLU A 448 -13.09 -13.36 2.13
N TYR A 449 -11.87 -13.16 1.63
CA TYR A 449 -10.78 -12.49 2.35
C TYR A 449 -11.14 -11.03 2.69
N GLN A 450 -11.65 -10.26 1.73
CA GLN A 450 -12.14 -8.90 1.95
C GLN A 450 -13.25 -8.85 3.02
N GLN A 451 -14.19 -9.80 3.00
CA GLN A 451 -15.27 -9.87 3.99
C GLN A 451 -14.76 -10.29 5.37
N HIS A 452 -13.77 -11.20 5.44
CA HIS A 452 -13.09 -11.54 6.69
C HIS A 452 -12.38 -10.32 7.29
N GLU A 453 -11.57 -9.62 6.48
CA GLU A 453 -10.77 -8.45 6.86
C GLU A 453 -11.57 -7.23 7.34
N ILE A 454 -12.86 -7.16 6.98
CA ILE A 454 -13.81 -6.13 7.40
C ILE A 454 -14.68 -6.61 8.60
N SER A 455 -14.69 -7.91 8.91
CA SER A 455 -15.65 -8.47 9.89
C SER A 455 -15.32 -8.19 11.36
N HIS A 456 -14.13 -7.64 11.68
CA HIS A 456 -13.61 -7.39 13.03
C HIS A 456 -13.57 -8.61 13.99
N LYS A 457 -13.92 -9.82 13.55
CA LYS A 457 -13.96 -11.03 14.38
C LYS A 457 -12.57 -11.67 14.54
N SER A 458 -11.96 -11.47 15.69
CA SER A 458 -10.67 -12.09 16.08
C SER A 458 -10.73 -13.62 16.31
N SER A 459 -11.92 -14.22 16.41
CA SER A 459 -12.09 -15.65 16.76
C SER A 459 -12.25 -16.60 15.57
N ASP A 460 -12.60 -16.09 14.38
CA ASP A 460 -12.83 -16.94 13.20
C ASP A 460 -11.53 -17.12 12.42
N TRP A 461 -10.95 -18.32 12.32
CA TRP A 461 -9.80 -18.53 11.43
C TRP A 461 -10.23 -18.49 9.95
N PHE A 462 -9.59 -17.67 9.11
CA PHE A 462 -10.00 -17.50 7.71
C PHE A 462 -9.99 -18.81 6.91
N GLY A 463 -9.05 -19.71 7.20
CA GLY A 463 -8.95 -21.00 6.51
C GLY A 463 -10.13 -21.95 6.75
N ASP A 464 -10.91 -21.76 7.82
CA ASP A 464 -12.18 -22.47 8.00
C ASP A 464 -13.34 -21.83 7.20
N LYS A 465 -13.29 -20.52 6.92
CA LYS A 465 -14.26 -19.84 6.03
C LYS A 465 -14.11 -20.33 4.58
N ILE A 466 -12.88 -20.55 4.12
CA ILE A 466 -12.57 -21.07 2.78
C ILE A 466 -12.08 -22.55 2.80
N LYS A 467 -12.67 -23.37 3.67
CA LYS A 467 -12.24 -24.76 3.94
C LYS A 467 -12.00 -25.59 2.67
N GLY A 468 -10.86 -26.28 2.63
CA GLY A 468 -10.40 -27.10 1.49
C GLY A 468 -9.64 -26.34 0.39
N ARG A 469 -9.78 -25.00 0.35
CA ARG A 469 -9.05 -24.11 -0.58
C ARG A 469 -7.72 -23.61 -0.04
N VAL A 470 -7.51 -23.69 1.28
CA VAL A 470 -6.19 -23.48 1.90
C VAL A 470 -5.34 -24.72 1.75
N LYS A 471 -4.08 -24.53 1.36
CA LYS A 471 -3.06 -25.56 1.17
C LYS A 471 -1.86 -25.33 2.08
N ARG A 472 -1.23 -26.41 2.52
CA ARG A 472 -0.08 -26.41 3.43
C ARG A 472 1.23 -26.61 2.69
N VAL A 473 2.10 -25.61 2.72
CA VAL A 473 3.45 -25.67 2.14
C VAL A 473 4.49 -25.57 3.25
N VAL A 474 5.34 -26.59 3.40
CA VAL A 474 6.49 -26.54 4.31
C VAL A 474 7.71 -26.05 3.53
N ILE A 475 8.47 -25.11 4.09
CA ILE A 475 9.70 -24.58 3.51
C ILE A 475 10.79 -24.65 4.57
N SER A 476 11.81 -25.47 4.30
CA SER A 476 12.88 -25.82 5.22
C SER A 476 14.17 -25.04 4.91
N GLN A 477 15.12 -25.09 5.83
CA GLN A 477 16.42 -24.43 5.68
C GLN A 477 17.11 -24.76 4.34
N GLY A 478 17.52 -23.72 3.61
CA GLY A 478 18.11 -23.78 2.28
C GLY A 478 17.11 -23.65 1.12
N GLU A 479 15.82 -23.86 1.35
CA GLU A 479 14.80 -23.77 0.32
C GLU A 479 14.33 -22.30 0.09
N THR A 480 13.87 -22.00 -1.12
CA THR A 480 13.35 -20.69 -1.52
C THR A 480 11.93 -20.81 -2.06
N LEU A 481 11.00 -20.07 -1.47
CA LEU A 481 9.64 -19.90 -1.97
C LEU A 481 9.56 -18.65 -2.86
N LEU A 482 8.84 -18.74 -3.97
CA LEU A 482 8.57 -17.63 -4.90
C LEU A 482 7.06 -17.53 -5.10
N ILE A 483 6.46 -16.44 -4.64
CA ILE A 483 5.00 -16.22 -4.60
C ILE A 483 4.62 -15.11 -5.60
N PRO A 484 3.75 -15.34 -6.59
CA PRO A 484 3.24 -14.27 -7.45
C PRO A 484 2.15 -13.43 -6.76
N ALA A 485 1.77 -12.34 -7.41
CA ALA A 485 0.79 -11.38 -6.93
C ALA A 485 -0.52 -12.01 -6.40
N GLY A 486 -1.03 -11.45 -5.31
CA GLY A 486 -2.39 -11.68 -4.81
C GLY A 486 -2.62 -12.93 -3.97
N TRP A 487 -1.67 -13.86 -3.87
CA TRP A 487 -1.83 -15.10 -3.10
C TRP A 487 -2.06 -14.82 -1.60
N ILE A 488 -3.23 -15.22 -1.11
CA ILE A 488 -3.66 -15.05 0.28
C ILE A 488 -2.93 -16.09 1.13
N HIS A 489 -2.21 -15.68 2.17
CA HIS A 489 -1.41 -16.60 2.96
C HIS A 489 -1.24 -16.23 4.44
N ALA A 490 -1.18 -17.24 5.30
CA ALA A 490 -0.75 -17.17 6.70
C ALA A 490 0.53 -17.98 6.91
N VAL A 491 1.29 -17.70 7.97
CA VAL A 491 2.60 -18.33 8.21
C VAL A 491 2.76 -18.79 9.67
N LEU A 492 3.10 -20.07 9.86
CA LEU A 492 3.59 -20.62 11.13
C LEU A 492 5.11 -20.81 11.08
N THR A 493 5.77 -20.57 12.20
CA THR A 493 7.22 -20.68 12.41
C THR A 493 7.49 -21.86 13.35
N PRO A 494 7.55 -23.13 12.89
CA PRO A 494 7.73 -24.28 13.77
C PRO A 494 9.06 -24.29 14.54
N ALA A 495 10.12 -23.71 13.99
CA ALA A 495 11.46 -23.62 14.59
C ALA A 495 12.00 -22.18 14.54
N ASP A 496 12.95 -21.84 15.42
CA ASP A 496 13.65 -20.56 15.38
C ASP A 496 14.25 -20.35 13.98
N SER A 497 13.89 -19.24 13.35
CA SER A 497 14.16 -19.02 11.92
C SER A 497 14.74 -17.64 11.64
N LEU A 498 15.69 -17.61 10.70
CA LEU A 498 16.26 -16.42 10.07
C LEU A 498 16.06 -16.55 8.56
N VAL A 499 15.52 -15.51 7.93
CA VAL A 499 15.02 -15.53 6.55
C VAL A 499 15.46 -14.25 5.83
N PHE A 500 15.77 -14.37 4.55
CA PHE A 500 15.92 -13.25 3.63
C PHE A 500 14.82 -13.28 2.56
N GLY A 501 14.22 -12.13 2.28
CA GLY A 501 13.15 -12.03 1.29
C GLY A 501 12.87 -10.59 0.87
N GLY A 502 11.91 -10.41 -0.02
CA GLY A 502 11.55 -9.09 -0.51
C GLY A 502 10.30 -9.09 -1.40
N ASN A 503 9.58 -7.98 -1.35
CA ASN A 503 8.35 -7.70 -2.11
C ASN A 503 8.69 -6.87 -3.35
N PHE A 504 8.14 -7.24 -4.51
CA PHE A 504 8.34 -6.51 -5.77
C PHE A 504 7.08 -6.52 -6.64
N LEU A 505 6.92 -5.48 -7.46
CA LEU A 505 5.88 -5.38 -8.50
C LEU A 505 6.52 -5.71 -9.86
N HIS A 506 5.77 -6.29 -10.81
CA HIS A 506 6.24 -6.50 -12.20
C HIS A 506 5.11 -6.36 -13.23
N MET A 507 5.46 -6.05 -14.49
CA MET A 507 4.47 -5.79 -15.55
C MET A 507 3.50 -6.96 -15.79
N GLY A 508 3.98 -8.19 -15.69
CA GLY A 508 3.19 -9.38 -16.00
C GLY A 508 2.08 -9.72 -15.02
N ASN A 509 2.12 -9.16 -13.80
CA ASN A 509 1.05 -9.29 -12.81
C ASN A 509 0.30 -7.96 -12.57
N ILE A 510 0.40 -6.99 -13.50
CA ILE A 510 -0.20 -5.66 -13.34
C ILE A 510 -1.71 -5.69 -13.07
N GLU A 511 -2.44 -6.63 -13.67
CA GLU A 511 -3.89 -6.77 -13.47
C GLU A 511 -4.22 -7.27 -12.06
N MET A 512 -3.43 -8.20 -11.53
CA MET A 512 -3.59 -8.69 -10.16
C MET A 512 -3.18 -7.62 -9.14
N GLN A 513 -2.06 -6.93 -9.36
CA GLN A 513 -1.60 -5.82 -8.52
C GLN A 513 -2.69 -4.74 -8.37
N MET A 514 -3.33 -4.35 -9.48
CA MET A 514 -4.44 -3.38 -9.43
C MET A 514 -5.69 -3.93 -8.72
N ARG A 515 -6.04 -5.21 -8.91
CA ARG A 515 -7.14 -5.86 -8.18
C ARG A 515 -6.91 -5.89 -6.66
N ILE A 516 -5.67 -6.12 -6.22
CA ILE A 516 -5.33 -6.08 -4.79
C ILE A 516 -5.31 -4.65 -4.26
N TYR A 517 -4.80 -3.69 -5.01
CA TYR A 517 -4.86 -2.27 -4.63
C TYR A 517 -6.31 -1.77 -4.45
N GLU A 518 -7.23 -2.16 -5.34
CA GLU A 518 -8.66 -1.87 -5.21
C GLU A 518 -9.30 -2.53 -3.99
N LEU A 519 -8.90 -3.78 -3.67
CA LEU A 519 -9.31 -4.48 -2.45
C LEU A 519 -8.77 -3.78 -1.19
N GLU A 520 -7.49 -3.39 -1.18
CA GLU A 520 -6.84 -2.68 -0.08
C GLU A 520 -7.54 -1.35 0.22
N MET A 521 -7.86 -0.55 -0.81
CA MET A 521 -8.59 0.71 -0.63
C MET A 521 -10.02 0.48 -0.12
N ALA A 522 -10.70 -0.57 -0.60
CA ALA A 522 -12.03 -0.93 -0.12
C ALA A 522 -12.02 -1.40 1.35
N VAL A 523 -11.02 -2.17 1.77
CA VAL A 523 -10.81 -2.57 3.18
C VAL A 523 -10.48 -1.34 4.03
N ARG A 524 -9.50 -0.52 3.61
CA ARG A 524 -9.08 0.73 4.31
C ARG A 524 -10.27 1.63 4.63
N LYS A 525 -11.14 1.85 3.63
CA LYS A 525 -12.34 2.69 3.73
C LYS A 525 -13.41 2.10 4.64
N ALA A 526 -13.50 0.78 4.75
CA ALA A 526 -14.50 0.12 5.59
C ALA A 526 -14.09 0.09 7.08
N ILE A 527 -12.82 -0.19 7.39
CA ILE A 527 -12.35 -0.36 8.78
C ILE A 527 -11.78 0.93 9.40
N ASN A 528 -11.64 2.00 8.62
CA ASN A 528 -11.06 3.31 9.00
C ASN A 528 -9.76 3.23 9.85
N SER A 529 -8.90 2.25 9.53
CA SER A 529 -7.72 1.93 10.35
C SER A 529 -6.42 2.15 9.60
N ALA A 530 -5.57 3.01 10.16
CA ALA A 530 -4.19 3.21 9.72
C ALA A 530 -3.25 2.05 10.10
N ALA A 531 -3.73 1.01 10.78
CA ALA A 531 -2.91 -0.11 11.29
C ALA A 531 -2.37 -1.07 10.19
N LYS A 532 -2.82 -0.92 8.94
CA LYS A 532 -2.35 -1.70 7.78
C LYS A 532 -1.33 -0.87 6.99
N PHE A 533 -0.25 -1.53 6.58
CA PHE A 533 0.80 -0.93 5.75
C PHE A 533 0.51 -1.28 4.29
N TYR A 534 0.47 -0.27 3.44
CA TYR A 534 0.19 -0.37 1.99
C TYR A 534 1.49 -0.16 1.21
N PHE A 535 1.51 -0.47 -0.09
CA PHE A 535 2.72 -0.29 -0.91
C PHE A 535 3.08 1.21 -1.01
N PRO A 536 4.27 1.65 -0.58
CA PRO A 536 4.64 3.07 -0.59
C PRO A 536 4.74 3.63 -2.01
N ASN A 537 4.21 4.84 -2.24
CA ASN A 537 4.24 5.49 -3.57
C ASN A 537 3.67 4.58 -4.69
N PHE A 538 2.57 3.86 -4.45
CA PHE A 538 2.02 2.92 -5.42
C PHE A 538 1.50 3.62 -6.68
N GLU A 539 0.67 4.65 -6.58
CA GLU A 539 0.21 5.41 -7.75
C GLU A 539 1.38 6.18 -8.39
N PHE A 540 2.21 6.83 -7.58
CA PHE A 540 3.41 7.57 -8.03
C PHE A 540 4.34 6.68 -8.86
N LEU A 541 4.63 5.45 -8.41
CA LEU A 541 5.45 4.48 -9.12
C LEU A 541 4.88 4.18 -10.50
N HIS A 542 3.57 4.00 -10.61
CA HIS A 542 2.90 3.73 -11.90
C HIS A 542 2.88 4.97 -12.81
N TRP A 543 2.72 6.17 -12.27
CA TRP A 543 2.90 7.42 -13.02
C TRP A 543 4.33 7.58 -13.57
N MET A 544 5.35 7.31 -12.75
CA MET A 544 6.74 7.37 -13.17
C MET A 544 7.12 6.25 -14.15
N LEU A 545 6.56 5.05 -14.00
CA LEU A 545 6.70 3.95 -14.96
C LEU A 545 6.17 4.33 -16.34
N LEU A 546 5.00 4.97 -16.39
CA LEU A 546 4.44 5.50 -17.63
C LEU A 546 5.35 6.58 -18.25
N LYS A 547 5.88 7.49 -17.43
CA LYS A 547 6.73 8.63 -17.83
C LYS A 547 8.11 8.20 -18.35
N ASN A 548 8.82 7.38 -17.57
CA ASN A 548 10.25 7.13 -17.71
C ASN A 548 10.57 5.84 -18.50
N TYR A 549 9.73 4.80 -18.40
CA TYR A 549 9.99 3.49 -19.01
C TYR A 549 9.08 3.20 -20.22
N ILE A 550 7.76 3.31 -20.06
CA ILE A 550 6.79 2.92 -21.10
C ILE A 550 6.73 3.94 -22.24
N THR A 551 6.52 5.23 -21.94
CA THR A 551 6.41 6.28 -22.97
C THR A 551 7.63 6.33 -23.89
N PRO A 552 8.89 6.18 -23.42
CA PRO A 552 10.05 6.13 -24.30
C PRO A 552 10.14 4.87 -25.16
N LYS A 553 9.78 3.69 -24.65
CA LYS A 553 9.77 2.45 -25.46
C LYS A 553 8.77 2.53 -26.61
N ILE A 554 7.53 2.93 -26.34
CA ILE A 554 6.49 3.04 -27.38
C ILE A 554 6.80 4.19 -28.35
N ARG A 555 7.37 5.30 -27.85
CA ARG A 555 7.90 6.38 -28.70
C ARG A 555 8.93 5.86 -29.69
N LYS A 556 9.97 5.16 -29.21
CA LYS A 556 11.02 4.58 -30.05
C LYS A 556 10.42 3.69 -31.14
N SER A 557 9.52 2.77 -30.78
CA SER A 557 8.82 1.90 -31.73
C SER A 557 7.99 2.69 -32.77
N VAL A 558 7.29 3.76 -32.37
CA VAL A 558 6.59 4.66 -33.31
C VAL A 558 7.54 5.39 -34.25
N GLU A 559 8.71 5.82 -33.76
CA GLU A 559 9.73 6.57 -34.52
C GLU A 559 10.50 5.66 -35.49
N GLU A 560 10.88 4.45 -35.08
CA GLU A 560 11.47 3.39 -35.92
C GLU A 560 10.47 2.78 -36.91
N GLY A 561 9.17 2.88 -36.62
CA GLY A 561 8.11 2.40 -37.50
C GLY A 561 7.82 0.90 -37.38
N SER A 562 8.11 0.32 -36.22
CA SER A 562 7.81 -1.08 -35.88
C SER A 562 6.50 -1.22 -35.11
N ASP A 563 5.92 -2.41 -35.09
CA ASP A 563 4.72 -2.70 -34.31
C ASP A 563 5.09 -3.19 -32.90
N MET A 564 4.54 -2.55 -31.87
CA MET A 564 4.67 -3.03 -30.49
C MET A 564 4.10 -4.45 -30.29
N ARG A 565 3.07 -4.84 -31.06
CA ARG A 565 2.49 -6.19 -31.04
C ARG A 565 3.42 -7.27 -31.61
N GLU A 566 4.41 -6.89 -32.40
CA GLU A 566 5.42 -7.81 -32.97
C GLU A 566 6.71 -7.84 -32.13
N ILE A 567 7.05 -6.74 -31.45
CA ILE A 567 8.25 -6.64 -30.60
C ILE A 567 8.02 -7.17 -29.18
N ASP A 568 6.96 -6.70 -28.51
CA ASP A 568 6.74 -6.89 -27.07
C ASP A 568 5.24 -6.74 -26.78
N ASN A 569 4.46 -7.73 -27.25
CA ASN A 569 3.00 -7.73 -27.16
C ASN A 569 2.50 -7.73 -25.70
N ASP A 570 3.27 -8.30 -24.78
CA ASP A 570 2.92 -8.37 -23.37
C ASP A 570 3.07 -7.00 -22.71
N LEU A 571 4.19 -6.28 -22.94
CA LEU A 571 4.33 -4.88 -22.54
C LEU A 571 3.29 -3.98 -23.19
N TRP A 572 2.94 -4.22 -24.46
CA TRP A 572 1.89 -3.47 -25.15
C TRP A 572 0.52 -3.65 -24.47
N THR A 573 0.11 -4.90 -24.24
CA THR A 573 -1.17 -5.24 -23.61
C THR A 573 -1.24 -4.69 -22.19
N ALA A 574 -0.21 -4.93 -21.38
CA ALA A 574 -0.09 -4.41 -20.02
C ALA A 574 -0.03 -2.87 -19.97
N THR A 575 0.50 -2.21 -21.01
CA THR A 575 0.43 -0.74 -21.14
C THR A 575 -1.00 -0.27 -21.39
N LEU A 576 -1.76 -0.93 -22.26
CA LEU A 576 -3.15 -0.53 -22.54
C LEU A 576 -4.02 -0.64 -21.27
N PHE A 577 -3.85 -1.73 -20.50
CA PHE A 577 -4.49 -1.89 -19.19
C PHE A 577 -4.07 -0.79 -18.20
N LEU A 578 -2.77 -0.59 -18.03
CA LEU A 578 -2.25 0.42 -17.08
C LEU A 578 -2.70 1.84 -17.44
N VAL A 579 -2.77 2.20 -18.73
CA VAL A 579 -3.26 3.51 -19.15
C VAL A 579 -4.76 3.69 -18.82
N SER A 580 -5.59 2.64 -18.88
CA SER A 580 -6.97 2.72 -18.38
C SER A 580 -7.00 3.08 -16.90
N LYS A 581 -6.23 2.36 -16.07
CA LYS A 581 -6.21 2.60 -14.61
C LYS A 581 -5.67 3.98 -14.24
N LEU A 582 -4.65 4.46 -14.95
CA LEU A 582 -4.13 5.83 -14.78
C LEU A 582 -5.13 6.91 -15.26
N GLU A 583 -6.00 6.61 -16.23
CA GLU A 583 -7.14 7.48 -16.58
C GLU A 583 -8.25 7.44 -15.53
N GLU A 584 -8.56 6.28 -14.95
CA GLU A 584 -9.51 6.12 -13.85
C GLU A 584 -9.08 6.95 -12.61
N TRP A 585 -7.82 6.83 -12.18
CA TRP A 585 -7.26 7.63 -11.07
C TRP A 585 -7.23 9.13 -11.35
N PHE A 586 -6.84 9.53 -12.56
CA PHE A 586 -6.85 10.95 -12.99
C PHE A 586 -8.27 11.54 -13.00
N ASN A 587 -9.28 10.74 -13.38
CA ASN A 587 -10.68 11.17 -13.33
C ASN A 587 -11.22 11.22 -11.88
N ARG A 588 -10.82 10.27 -11.02
CA ARG A 588 -11.11 10.31 -9.55
C ARG A 588 -10.60 11.62 -8.95
N GLU A 589 -9.34 11.96 -9.22
CA GLU A 589 -8.68 13.20 -8.79
C GLU A 589 -9.39 14.47 -9.30
N LEU A 590 -9.70 14.54 -10.60
CA LEU A 590 -10.47 15.67 -11.17
C LEU A 590 -11.90 15.81 -10.61
N SER A 591 -12.47 14.74 -10.04
CA SER A 591 -13.79 14.78 -9.41
C SER A 591 -13.77 15.23 -7.94
N GLY A 592 -12.58 15.51 -7.38
CA GLY A 592 -12.39 15.78 -5.95
C GLY A 592 -12.50 14.53 -5.08
N GLY A 593 -12.45 13.34 -5.69
CA GLY A 593 -12.64 12.04 -5.03
C GLY A 593 -11.36 11.43 -4.43
N VAL A 594 -10.43 12.26 -3.94
CA VAL A 594 -9.25 11.83 -3.17
C VAL A 594 -9.51 12.20 -1.71
N ASP A 595 -9.45 11.23 -0.82
CA ASP A 595 -9.60 11.47 0.62
C ASP A 595 -8.32 12.16 1.14
N GLU A 596 -8.43 13.16 2.03
CA GLU A 596 -7.23 13.79 2.58
C GLU A 596 -6.39 12.80 3.43
N ASN A 597 -7.03 11.74 3.92
CA ASN A 597 -6.37 10.63 4.60
C ASN A 597 -5.64 9.65 3.66
N GLU A 598 -5.78 9.79 2.32
CA GLU A 598 -5.02 9.02 1.31
C GLU A 598 -3.66 9.64 0.98
N LYS A 599 -3.34 10.86 1.47
CA LYS A 599 -2.13 11.66 1.15
C LYS A 599 -0.79 11.11 1.70
N GLN A 600 -0.59 9.79 1.68
CA GLN A 600 0.69 9.12 1.95
C GLN A 600 1.36 8.66 0.63
N GLU A 601 1.42 9.56 -0.35
CA GLU A 601 2.18 9.38 -1.59
C GLU A 601 2.86 10.69 -2.01
N THR A 602 3.90 10.56 -2.84
CA THR A 602 4.59 11.68 -3.48
C THR A 602 3.70 12.27 -4.58
N GLU A 603 3.40 13.56 -4.51
CA GLU A 603 2.48 14.20 -5.46
C GLU A 603 3.07 14.29 -6.88
N VAL A 604 2.22 14.05 -7.88
CA VAL A 604 2.49 14.35 -9.30
C VAL A 604 1.41 15.32 -9.78
N PHE A 605 1.80 16.53 -10.17
CA PHE A 605 0.85 17.58 -10.53
C PHE A 605 -0.15 17.16 -11.62
N ILE A 606 -1.40 17.60 -11.49
CA ILE A 606 -2.51 17.31 -12.42
C ILE A 606 -2.15 17.70 -13.86
N GLU A 607 -1.44 18.82 -14.06
CA GLU A 607 -0.91 19.27 -15.35
C GLU A 607 0.06 18.26 -15.97
N GLU A 608 0.92 17.62 -15.17
CA GLU A 608 1.86 16.61 -15.65
C GLU A 608 1.14 15.30 -15.97
N LYS A 609 0.28 14.81 -15.08
CA LYS A 609 -0.58 13.63 -15.33
C LYS A 609 -1.35 13.79 -16.66
N LYS A 610 -2.02 14.93 -16.83
CA LYS A 610 -2.77 15.31 -18.05
C LYS A 610 -1.89 15.38 -19.30
N LYS A 611 -0.69 15.96 -19.20
CA LYS A 611 0.30 16.06 -20.29
C LYS A 611 0.80 14.68 -20.71
N LEU A 612 1.09 13.80 -19.74
CA LEU A 612 1.58 12.45 -19.96
C LEU A 612 0.50 11.56 -20.62
N LEU A 613 -0.75 11.59 -20.11
CA LEU A 613 -1.89 10.91 -20.72
C LEU A 613 -2.11 11.36 -22.18
N ASN A 614 -2.04 12.66 -22.46
CA ASN A 614 -2.15 13.18 -23.83
C ASN A 614 -1.01 12.70 -24.75
N VAL A 615 0.21 12.55 -24.23
CA VAL A 615 1.35 12.02 -25.00
C VAL A 615 1.16 10.53 -25.30
N ILE A 616 0.81 9.70 -24.30
CA ILE A 616 0.69 8.25 -24.52
C ILE A 616 -0.50 7.91 -25.43
N ARG A 617 -1.65 8.58 -25.29
CA ARG A 617 -2.79 8.44 -26.23
C ARG A 617 -2.37 8.68 -27.68
N LYS A 618 -1.57 9.71 -27.94
CA LYS A 618 -1.07 10.03 -29.29
C LYS A 618 -0.13 8.94 -29.82
N LEU A 619 0.72 8.36 -28.97
CA LEU A 619 1.62 7.27 -29.34
C LEU A 619 0.83 5.96 -29.61
N ILE A 620 -0.13 5.61 -28.75
CA ILE A 620 -1.04 4.47 -28.94
C ILE A 620 -1.86 4.64 -30.24
N GLY A 621 -2.42 5.83 -30.48
CA GLY A 621 -3.10 6.15 -31.74
C GLY A 621 -2.19 6.09 -32.98
N SER A 622 -0.89 6.33 -32.81
CA SER A 622 0.11 6.17 -33.88
C SER A 622 0.42 4.70 -34.16
N GLN A 623 0.59 3.86 -33.12
CA GLN A 623 0.72 2.40 -33.26
C GLN A 623 -0.53 1.76 -33.88
N ASN A 624 -1.73 2.23 -33.53
CA ASN A 624 -2.96 1.68 -34.11
C ASN A 624 -3.19 2.14 -35.55
N SER A 625 -2.98 3.42 -35.88
CA SER A 625 -3.17 3.90 -37.26
C SER A 625 -2.15 3.33 -38.26
N LYS A 626 -0.91 3.07 -37.85
CA LYS A 626 0.12 2.43 -38.71
C LYS A 626 -0.18 0.98 -39.08
N PHE A 627 -0.83 0.21 -38.19
CA PHE A 627 -0.93 -1.25 -38.32
C PHE A 627 -2.36 -1.82 -38.33
N HIS A 628 -3.40 -1.02 -38.07
CA HIS A 628 -4.81 -1.40 -38.34
C HIS A 628 -5.35 -0.82 -39.66
N SER A 629 -4.49 -0.21 -40.48
CA SER A 629 -4.85 0.31 -41.81
C SER A 629 -4.89 -0.77 -42.90
N ASN A 630 -5.82 -1.71 -42.70
CA ASN A 630 -6.49 -2.57 -43.70
C ASN A 630 -5.75 -3.82 -44.23
N PRO A 631 -6.30 -5.06 -44.07
CA PRO A 631 -5.85 -6.22 -44.83
C PRO A 631 -6.14 -6.04 -46.33
N ARG A 632 -5.18 -6.45 -47.18
CA ARG A 632 -5.10 -6.00 -48.58
C ARG A 632 -6.17 -6.59 -49.51
N VAL A 633 -7.19 -5.78 -49.85
CA VAL A 633 -7.82 -5.87 -51.18
C VAL A 633 -6.82 -5.30 -52.21
N LYS A 634 -6.16 -6.19 -52.96
CA LYS A 634 -5.14 -5.80 -53.96
C LYS A 634 -5.79 -5.26 -55.26
N HIS A 635 -6.08 -3.96 -55.31
CA HIS A 635 -6.21 -3.28 -56.62
C HIS A 635 -4.84 -2.80 -57.11
N THR A 636 -4.29 -3.51 -58.10
CA THR A 636 -3.05 -3.17 -58.78
C THR A 636 -3.22 -1.93 -59.65
N LYS A 637 -2.56 -0.82 -59.30
CA LYS A 637 -2.34 0.30 -60.23
C LYS A 637 -1.08 0.01 -61.06
N SER A 638 -1.25 -0.35 -62.32
CA SER A 638 -0.14 -0.46 -63.26
C SER A 638 0.36 0.92 -63.70
N HIS A 639 1.66 1.07 -63.90
CA HIS A 639 2.23 2.29 -64.47
C HIS A 639 1.83 2.41 -65.95
N ARG A 640 1.23 3.54 -66.34
CA ARG A 640 1.01 3.88 -67.76
C ARG A 640 2.23 4.63 -68.29
N ARG A 641 3.07 3.96 -69.09
CA ARG A 641 4.05 4.63 -69.96
C ARG A 641 3.34 5.32 -71.13
N SER A 642 3.94 6.38 -71.65
CA SER A 642 3.49 7.13 -72.82
C SER A 642 3.85 6.43 -74.13
N ARG A 643 2.95 6.48 -75.12
CA ARG A 643 3.30 6.47 -76.55
C ARG A 643 2.17 7.07 -77.41
N GLU A 644 2.54 7.47 -78.62
CA GLU A 644 1.78 8.38 -79.51
C GLU A 644 0.67 7.72 -80.36
N ALA A 645 -0.28 8.57 -80.78
CA ALA A 645 -0.93 8.69 -82.10
C ALA A 645 -1.79 7.57 -82.73
N GLU A 646 -2.58 8.00 -83.73
CA GLU A 646 -3.36 7.26 -84.76
C GLU A 646 -4.51 6.35 -84.25
N GLU A 647 -5.63 6.17 -84.96
CA GLU A 647 -6.44 7.08 -85.82
C GLU A 647 -7.87 6.47 -85.93
N ASP A 648 -8.82 7.21 -86.53
CA ASP A 648 -10.18 6.85 -87.02
C ASP A 648 -10.90 5.53 -86.63
N ASP A 649 -12.18 5.63 -86.22
CA ASP A 649 -13.32 5.38 -87.15
C ASP A 649 -14.66 5.91 -86.56
N ASP A 650 -15.69 6.06 -87.40
CA ASP A 650 -16.87 6.94 -87.16
C ASP A 650 -18.23 6.22 -86.89
N ASP A 651 -19.24 7.03 -86.51
CA ASP A 651 -20.70 6.76 -86.53
C ASP A 651 -21.29 5.63 -85.62
N ASP A 652 -22.59 5.59 -85.27
CA ASP A 652 -23.76 6.33 -85.78
C ASP A 652 -24.79 6.70 -84.66
N TYR A 653 -25.67 7.64 -85.01
CA TYR A 653 -27.06 7.83 -84.56
C TYR A 653 -27.41 8.72 -83.34
N VAL A 654 -28.58 9.38 -83.46
CA VAL A 654 -29.05 10.55 -82.67
C VAL A 654 -30.62 10.48 -82.58
N PRO A 655 -31.50 11.53 -82.58
CA PRO A 655 -31.37 12.98 -82.35
C PRO A 655 -32.37 13.59 -81.30
N SER A 656 -32.11 14.86 -80.90
CA SER A 656 -33.12 15.88 -80.51
C SER A 656 -33.83 15.73 -79.12
N SER A 657 -34.46 16.75 -78.51
CA SER A 657 -34.28 18.23 -78.59
C SER A 657 -35.00 19.02 -77.47
N SER A 658 -34.62 20.30 -77.32
CA SER A 658 -35.47 21.48 -77.01
C SER A 658 -36.38 21.59 -75.76
N LYS A 659 -35.91 22.41 -74.81
CA LYS A 659 -36.56 23.66 -74.30
C LYS A 659 -37.96 23.64 -73.62
N LYS A 660 -37.92 23.95 -72.30
CA LYS A 660 -38.66 25.02 -71.57
C LYS A 660 -40.19 24.96 -71.26
N ASN A 661 -40.49 25.37 -70.01
CA ASN A 661 -41.61 26.22 -69.54
C ASN A 661 -43.06 25.68 -69.28
N SER A 662 -43.26 25.21 -68.03
CA SER A 662 -44.17 25.83 -67.03
C SER A 662 -45.72 25.63 -67.01
N LYS A 663 -46.27 25.57 -65.77
CA LYS A 663 -47.65 25.85 -65.30
C LYS A 663 -48.79 24.80 -65.49
N THR A 664 -48.98 23.96 -64.45
CA THR A 664 -50.19 23.79 -63.59
C THR A 664 -51.57 24.26 -64.10
N PRO A 665 -52.72 23.56 -63.81
CA PRO A 665 -53.20 23.37 -62.41
C PRO A 665 -54.21 22.24 -61.99
N LYS A 666 -54.28 22.00 -60.67
CA LYS A 666 -55.45 21.65 -59.78
C LYS A 666 -56.25 20.33 -59.90
N ARG A 667 -56.17 19.49 -58.84
CA ARG A 667 -57.18 19.21 -57.76
C ARG A 667 -56.51 18.33 -56.67
N GLU A 668 -56.56 18.64 -55.36
CA GLU A 668 -57.63 18.36 -54.36
C GLU A 668 -58.01 16.88 -54.24
N LYS A 669 -58.06 16.20 -53.07
CA LYS A 669 -58.06 16.51 -51.61
C LYS A 669 -57.52 15.26 -50.83
N ASN A 670 -57.20 15.21 -49.53
CA ASN A 670 -57.46 16.00 -48.30
C ASN A 670 -56.18 16.12 -47.41
N VAL A 671 -56.22 16.93 -46.35
CA VAL A 671 -55.07 17.30 -45.49
C VAL A 671 -55.53 17.56 -44.04
N ILE A 672 -54.64 17.49 -43.02
CA ILE A 672 -54.35 18.57 -42.02
C ILE A 672 -53.29 18.15 -40.98
N VAL A 673 -52.47 19.13 -40.55
CA VAL A 673 -51.20 19.07 -39.79
C VAL A 673 -51.10 20.35 -38.92
N PRO A 674 -50.47 20.36 -37.71
CA PRO A 674 -49.40 21.37 -37.48
C PRO A 674 -48.28 21.05 -36.44
N LYS A 675 -47.03 21.08 -36.93
CA LYS A 675 -45.75 21.61 -36.37
C LYS A 675 -45.73 22.23 -34.94
N LYS A 676 -44.68 21.92 -34.13
CA LYS A 676 -43.59 22.86 -33.69
C LYS A 676 -42.53 22.32 -32.67
N LYS A 677 -41.26 22.71 -32.92
CA LYS A 677 -40.10 23.09 -32.03
C LYS A 677 -39.87 22.55 -30.58
N LYS A 678 -38.61 22.11 -30.36
CA LYS A 678 -37.63 22.38 -29.25
C LYS A 678 -37.94 22.10 -27.74
N ARG A 679 -37.10 21.21 -27.16
CA ARG A 679 -36.13 21.38 -26.02
C ARG A 679 -36.58 22.06 -24.70
N ALA A 680 -36.66 21.27 -23.62
CA ALA A 680 -36.36 21.54 -22.18
C ALA A 680 -36.53 20.18 -21.44
N GLU A 681 -35.57 19.64 -20.69
CA GLU A 681 -35.30 19.84 -19.24
C GLU A 681 -36.31 19.17 -18.29
N ASN A 682 -35.80 18.34 -17.36
CA ASN A 682 -36.53 17.78 -16.21
C ASN A 682 -35.83 18.24 -14.93
N HIS A 683 -36.60 18.74 -13.97
CA HIS A 683 -36.17 18.96 -12.58
C HIS A 683 -37.14 18.20 -11.67
N ILE A 684 -36.66 17.69 -10.54
CA ILE A 684 -37.49 17.04 -9.51
C ILE A 684 -37.68 18.03 -8.35
N GLU A 685 -38.83 17.94 -7.69
CA GLU A 685 -39.32 18.88 -6.67
C GLU A 685 -38.82 18.53 -5.26
N GLU A 686 -38.66 19.56 -4.42
CA GLU A 686 -38.36 19.44 -2.98
C GLU A 686 -39.66 19.37 -2.14
N ILE A 687 -39.58 18.79 -0.93
CA ILE A 687 -40.70 18.72 0.02
C ILE A 687 -40.42 19.67 1.21
N PRO A 688 -41.36 20.57 1.58
CA PRO A 688 -41.13 21.59 2.61
C PRO A 688 -41.48 21.10 4.03
N ILE A 689 -40.73 21.60 5.03
CA ILE A 689 -41.03 21.48 6.47
C ILE A 689 -41.04 22.87 7.14
N ALA A 690 -41.61 22.96 8.34
CA ALA A 690 -42.18 24.14 8.97
C ALA A 690 -41.20 25.23 9.48
N LYS A 691 -41.79 26.28 10.09
CA LYS A 691 -41.15 27.56 10.46
C LYS A 691 -40.52 27.60 11.87
N SER A 692 -39.60 28.56 11.99
CA SER A 692 -39.31 29.42 13.16
C SER A 692 -38.73 28.81 14.44
N THR A 693 -37.48 29.20 14.71
CA THR A 693 -37.15 30.08 15.85
C THR A 693 -36.17 31.17 15.38
N SER A 694 -36.30 32.40 15.87
CA SER A 694 -35.41 33.52 15.55
C SER A 694 -34.38 33.73 16.66
N VAL A 695 -33.10 33.64 16.33
CA VAL A 695 -32.00 34.06 17.20
C VAL A 695 -31.43 35.37 16.65
N GLU A 696 -31.24 36.37 17.50
CA GLU A 696 -30.63 37.64 17.11
C GLU A 696 -29.13 37.45 16.87
N SER A 697 -28.66 37.66 15.65
CA SER A 697 -27.23 37.58 15.33
C SER A 697 -26.52 38.89 15.73
N ALA A 698 -25.60 38.77 16.69
CA ALA A 698 -24.64 39.84 16.96
C ALA A 698 -23.74 40.07 15.73
N PRO A 699 -23.33 41.32 15.45
CA PRO A 699 -22.46 41.61 14.30
C PRO A 699 -21.09 40.95 14.45
N LEU A 700 -20.64 40.27 13.40
CA LEU A 700 -19.35 39.57 13.38
C LEU A 700 -18.20 40.59 13.32
N LYS A 701 -17.19 40.43 14.18
CA LYS A 701 -15.90 41.10 14.04
C LYS A 701 -14.95 40.23 13.21
N LEU A 702 -14.24 40.86 12.27
CA LEU A 702 -13.02 40.32 11.68
C LEU A 702 -11.81 40.80 12.50
N MET A 703 -10.76 39.99 12.57
CA MET A 703 -9.45 40.39 13.07
C MET A 703 -8.40 39.85 12.10
N LEU A 704 -7.66 40.76 11.46
CA LEU A 704 -6.60 40.41 10.51
C LEU A 704 -5.25 40.38 11.24
N THR A 705 -4.38 39.45 10.87
CA THR A 705 -3.01 39.35 11.40
C THR A 705 -2.12 38.81 10.30
N ILE A 706 -1.23 39.65 9.78
CA ILE A 706 -0.35 39.35 8.64
C ILE A 706 1.08 39.22 9.16
N GLY A 707 1.73 38.09 8.88
CA GLY A 707 3.15 37.86 9.12
C GLY A 707 3.98 37.97 7.83
N PRO A 708 5.32 37.95 7.92
CA PRO A 708 6.18 37.80 6.75
C PRO A 708 5.97 36.43 6.09
N THR A 709 6.19 36.34 4.78
CA THR A 709 6.09 35.05 4.07
C THR A 709 7.25 34.12 4.41
N GLU A 710 7.09 32.83 4.09
CA GLU A 710 8.15 31.83 4.28
C GLU A 710 9.42 32.18 3.50
N ASP A 711 9.29 32.59 2.23
CA ASP A 711 10.41 33.08 1.40
C ASP A 711 11.15 34.26 2.03
N GLN A 712 10.42 35.25 2.57
CA GLN A 712 11.02 36.40 3.25
C GLN A 712 11.80 35.98 4.50
N SER A 713 11.24 35.03 5.26
CA SER A 713 11.86 34.47 6.46
C SER A 713 13.14 33.68 6.12
N ASN A 714 13.08 32.85 5.07
CA ASN A 714 14.21 32.06 4.56
C ASN A 714 15.35 32.95 4.07
N VAL A 715 15.06 34.01 3.31
CA VAL A 715 16.07 35.00 2.89
C VAL A 715 16.72 35.69 4.09
N MET A 716 15.95 36.09 5.10
CA MET A 716 16.50 36.67 6.33
C MET A 716 17.38 35.69 7.12
N GLN A 717 17.08 34.38 7.06
CA GLN A 717 17.86 33.34 7.75
C GLN A 717 19.18 33.04 7.02
N MET A 718 19.18 32.99 5.68
CA MET A 718 20.39 32.82 4.86
C MET A 718 21.45 33.89 5.17
N PHE A 719 21.06 35.16 5.29
CA PHE A 719 22.01 36.25 5.57
C PHE A 719 22.56 36.25 7.01
N LYS A 720 21.79 35.79 8.01
CA LYS A 720 22.28 35.67 9.40
C LYS A 720 23.43 34.66 9.53
N ASN A 721 23.40 33.61 8.71
CA ASN A 721 24.35 32.49 8.77
C ASN A 721 25.67 32.76 8.03
N GLN A 722 25.86 33.93 7.39
CA GLN A 722 27.12 34.27 6.70
C GLN A 722 28.05 35.13 7.58
N CYS A 723 29.27 34.64 7.77
CA CYS A 723 30.38 35.35 8.39
C CYS A 723 31.51 35.60 7.39
N THR A 724 32.22 36.71 7.55
CA THR A 724 33.49 36.95 6.84
C THR A 724 34.57 35.98 7.29
N SER A 725 35.64 35.85 6.51
CA SER A 725 36.87 35.10 6.87
C SER A 725 37.60 35.64 8.11
N SER A 726 37.12 36.73 8.71
CA SER A 726 37.57 37.30 9.99
C SER A 726 36.56 37.11 11.14
N GLY A 727 35.58 36.21 10.98
CA GLY A 727 34.65 35.80 12.04
C GLY A 727 33.56 36.82 12.38
N ARG A 728 33.29 37.81 11.53
CA ARG A 728 32.24 38.80 11.75
C ARG A 728 31.03 38.51 10.85
N HIS A 729 29.83 38.49 11.42
CA HIS A 729 28.58 38.38 10.65
C HIS A 729 28.48 39.50 9.61
N VAL A 730 28.00 39.16 8.42
CA VAL A 730 27.73 40.13 7.35
C VAL A 730 26.55 41.01 7.76
N LYS A 731 26.76 42.33 7.90
CA LYS A 731 25.64 43.27 8.09
C LYS A 731 24.89 43.45 6.77
N LEU A 732 23.58 43.21 6.78
CA LEU A 732 22.71 43.49 5.65
C LEU A 732 22.82 44.96 5.21
N ASN A 733 22.83 45.18 3.90
CA ASN A 733 22.75 46.52 3.33
C ASN A 733 21.34 47.09 3.55
N LYS A 734 21.26 48.39 3.82
CA LYS A 734 20.01 49.08 4.21
C LYS A 734 18.90 48.91 3.17
N SER A 735 19.28 48.94 1.89
CA SER A 735 18.37 48.74 0.75
C SER A 735 17.71 47.36 0.70
N VAL A 736 18.31 46.33 1.32
CA VAL A 736 17.70 44.98 1.42
C VAL A 736 16.66 44.94 2.53
N VAL A 737 16.87 45.69 3.62
CA VAL A 737 15.87 45.87 4.67
C VAL A 737 14.68 46.70 4.16
N GLU A 738 14.95 47.71 3.34
CA GLU A 738 13.93 48.55 2.69
C GLU A 738 13.11 47.76 1.63
N LEU A 739 13.75 46.85 0.86
CA LEU A 739 13.07 45.91 -0.03
C LEU A 739 12.29 44.79 0.69
N GLY A 740 12.64 44.48 1.95
CA GLY A 740 11.93 43.52 2.80
C GLY A 740 10.59 44.04 3.36
N GLY A 741 10.29 45.33 3.17
CA GLY A 741 9.02 45.95 3.58
C GLY A 741 9.04 46.48 5.02
N SER A 742 8.76 47.77 5.18
CA SER A 742 8.73 48.48 6.47
C SER A 742 7.45 48.25 7.30
N ASN A 743 6.81 47.09 7.15
CA ASN A 743 5.45 46.81 7.64
C ASN A 743 5.40 45.72 8.72
N LEU A 744 6.53 45.46 9.40
CA LEU A 744 6.72 44.32 10.31
C LEU A 744 6.41 44.63 11.79
N GLU A 745 5.50 45.58 12.04
CA GLU A 745 4.96 45.89 13.38
C GLU A 745 3.43 45.79 13.35
N SER A 746 2.86 44.99 14.26
CA SER A 746 1.42 44.72 14.36
C SER A 746 0.60 45.99 14.59
N ARG A 747 -0.39 46.27 13.72
CA ARG A 747 -1.26 47.46 13.85
C ARG A 747 -2.75 47.15 13.66
N LEU A 748 -3.43 47.13 14.81
CA LEU A 748 -4.80 47.61 15.10
C LEU A 748 -5.98 47.06 14.27
N GLU A 749 -7.04 46.68 14.98
CA GLU A 749 -8.34 46.29 14.40
C GLU A 749 -8.92 47.38 13.48
N GLU A 750 -9.09 47.11 12.18
CA GLU A 750 -10.06 47.84 11.36
C GLU A 750 -11.46 47.23 11.57
N ILE A 751 -12.41 48.06 11.99
CA ILE A 751 -13.81 47.69 12.12
C ILE A 751 -14.47 47.82 10.74
N PRO A 752 -15.18 46.79 10.23
CA PRO A 752 -15.91 46.87 8.96
C PRO A 752 -16.79 48.12 8.84
N GLU A 753 -16.85 48.75 7.66
CA GLU A 753 -17.63 49.98 7.47
C GLU A 753 -19.15 49.78 7.72
N LYS A 754 -19.62 48.53 7.68
CA LYS A 754 -21.02 48.14 7.87
C LYS A 754 -21.09 46.83 8.67
N PRO A 755 -22.11 46.64 9.53
CA PRO A 755 -22.33 45.36 10.19
C PRO A 755 -22.66 44.27 9.15
N THR A 756 -21.80 43.27 9.07
CA THR A 756 -21.97 42.09 8.21
C THR A 756 -22.92 41.10 8.87
N THR A 757 -24.01 40.75 8.17
CA THR A 757 -25.03 39.80 8.65
C THR A 757 -25.05 38.49 7.87
N SER A 758 -24.15 38.33 6.88
CA SER A 758 -23.94 37.09 6.13
C SER A 758 -22.46 36.87 5.86
N PHE A 759 -22.04 35.60 5.76
CA PHE A 759 -20.68 35.23 5.35
C PHE A 759 -20.31 35.77 3.96
N HIS A 760 -21.28 35.92 3.06
CA HIS A 760 -21.05 36.46 1.71
C HIS A 760 -20.83 37.99 1.68
N ASP A 761 -21.17 38.71 2.76
CA ASP A 761 -20.80 40.12 2.91
C ASP A 761 -19.49 40.28 3.71
N LEU A 762 -19.17 39.30 4.56
CA LEU A 762 -17.87 39.16 5.23
C LEU A 762 -16.74 38.92 4.20
N ASP A 763 -16.97 38.01 3.25
CA ASP A 763 -16.08 37.65 2.14
C ASP A 763 -15.72 38.86 1.25
N LYS A 764 -16.70 39.69 0.88
CA LYS A 764 -16.47 40.94 0.12
C LYS A 764 -15.67 41.97 0.90
N GLU A 765 -15.87 42.04 2.21
CA GLU A 765 -15.14 42.98 3.08
C GLU A 765 -13.69 42.51 3.29
N LEU A 766 -13.45 41.20 3.39
CA LEU A 766 -12.10 40.62 3.36
C LEU A 766 -11.36 41.02 2.07
N ILE A 767 -11.98 40.76 0.91
CA ILE A 767 -11.44 41.15 -0.42
C ILE A 767 -11.19 42.67 -0.52
N ARG A 768 -12.02 43.50 0.13
CA ARG A 768 -11.80 44.96 0.21
C ARG A 768 -10.55 45.29 1.05
N CYS A 769 -10.41 44.70 2.22
CA CYS A 769 -9.29 44.96 3.14
C CYS A 769 -7.95 44.45 2.58
N GLU A 770 -7.94 43.28 1.95
CA GLU A 770 -6.78 42.71 1.25
C GLU A 770 -6.30 43.64 0.12
N ALA A 771 -7.21 44.06 -0.76
CA ALA A 771 -6.87 44.96 -1.87
C ALA A 771 -6.33 46.32 -1.39
N ILE A 772 -6.82 46.84 -0.25
CA ILE A 772 -6.30 48.07 0.36
C ILE A 772 -4.89 47.84 0.93
N HIS A 773 -4.63 46.70 1.56
CA HIS A 773 -3.31 46.37 2.12
C HIS A 773 -2.26 46.01 1.07
N SER A 774 -2.65 45.44 -0.07
CA SER A 774 -1.75 45.22 -1.22
C SER A 774 -1.44 46.52 -1.99
N GLY A 775 -2.12 47.62 -1.69
CA GLY A 775 -2.00 48.90 -2.41
C GLY A 775 -2.76 48.93 -3.73
N GLU A 776 -3.58 47.91 -4.01
CA GLU A 776 -4.45 47.84 -5.17
C GLU A 776 -5.72 48.68 -4.98
N LYS A 777 -6.53 48.81 -6.03
CA LYS A 777 -7.83 49.47 -5.94
C LYS A 777 -8.90 48.41 -5.71
N PRO A 778 -9.64 48.43 -4.57
CA PRO A 778 -10.63 47.40 -4.28
C PRO A 778 -11.67 47.29 -5.40
N PRO A 779 -12.08 46.07 -5.77
CA PRO A 779 -12.94 45.84 -6.92
C PRO A 779 -14.29 46.55 -6.75
N LYS A 780 -14.72 47.28 -7.79
CA LYS A 780 -16.04 47.89 -7.82
C LYS A 780 -17.10 46.82 -8.04
N PHE A 781 -17.62 46.26 -6.95
CA PHE A 781 -18.84 45.45 -6.97
C PHE A 781 -20.01 46.28 -7.50
N GLU A 782 -20.33 46.14 -8.79
CA GLU A 782 -21.49 46.81 -9.38
C GLU A 782 -22.78 46.27 -8.78
N THR A 783 -23.52 47.13 -8.09
CA THR A 783 -24.86 46.80 -7.59
C THR A 783 -25.81 46.62 -8.76
N ALA A 784 -26.17 45.36 -9.05
CA ALA A 784 -27.05 45.00 -10.14
C ALA A 784 -28.39 45.75 -10.04
N LYS A 785 -28.61 46.70 -10.96
CA LYS A 785 -29.80 47.55 -10.97
C LYS A 785 -31.03 46.70 -11.30
N THR A 786 -31.85 46.45 -10.27
CA THR A 786 -33.15 45.78 -10.41
C THR A 786 -34.01 46.49 -11.46
N PRO A 787 -34.52 45.76 -12.49
CA PRO A 787 -35.45 46.33 -13.45
C PRO A 787 -36.73 46.82 -12.74
N LYS A 788 -37.18 48.03 -13.06
CA LYS A 788 -38.45 48.55 -12.50
C LYS A 788 -39.63 47.69 -12.99
N PRO A 789 -40.55 47.27 -12.11
CA PRO A 789 -41.68 46.44 -12.51
C PRO A 789 -42.66 47.23 -13.39
N PRO A 790 -43.26 46.58 -14.42
CA PRO A 790 -44.41 47.12 -15.14
C PRO A 790 -45.60 47.33 -14.18
N LYS A 791 -46.43 48.34 -14.44
CA LYS A 791 -47.60 48.65 -13.60
C LYS A 791 -48.74 47.67 -13.83
N GLU A 792 -49.26 47.08 -12.76
CA GLU A 792 -50.47 46.26 -12.76
C GLU A 792 -51.76 47.10 -12.92
N PRO A 793 -52.73 46.65 -13.74
CA PRO A 793 -54.10 47.15 -13.71
C PRO A 793 -55.00 46.26 -12.82
N LYS A 794 -55.08 46.65 -11.54
CA LYS A 794 -56.15 46.39 -10.54
C LYS A 794 -57.17 45.26 -10.78
N GLU A 795 -57.30 44.38 -9.79
CA GLU A 795 -58.45 43.46 -9.63
C GLU A 795 -59.83 44.17 -9.60
N LYS A 796 -60.90 43.41 -9.91
CA LYS A 796 -62.07 43.31 -9.00
C LYS A 796 -63.02 42.13 -9.28
N LYS A 797 -63.02 41.17 -8.34
CA LYS A 797 -64.15 40.41 -7.75
C LYS A 797 -65.20 39.69 -8.61
N GLU A 798 -65.33 38.38 -8.34
CA GLU A 798 -66.57 37.60 -8.05
C GLU A 798 -67.67 37.49 -9.16
N ARG A 799 -68.46 36.42 -9.32
CA ARG A 799 -68.88 35.31 -8.40
C ARG A 799 -69.26 34.01 -9.19
N PRO A 800 -70.09 33.05 -8.72
CA PRO A 800 -69.74 31.61 -8.65
C PRO A 800 -70.15 30.73 -9.87
N ALA A 801 -69.78 29.45 -9.80
CA ALA A 801 -69.92 28.47 -10.89
C ALA A 801 -71.29 27.76 -11.01
N LYS A 802 -71.67 27.34 -12.24
CA LYS A 802 -72.12 25.96 -12.55
C LYS A 802 -72.40 25.68 -14.05
N LYS A 803 -72.34 24.36 -14.38
CA LYS A 803 -72.93 23.61 -15.51
C LYS A 803 -72.34 23.78 -16.93
N LYS A 804 -72.45 22.67 -17.68
CA LYS A 804 -72.18 22.51 -19.12
C LYS A 804 -73.36 23.06 -19.94
N GLU A 805 -73.10 23.49 -21.18
CA GLU A 805 -74.13 23.54 -22.22
C GLU A 805 -73.58 22.98 -23.55
N ASP A 806 -74.49 22.52 -24.41
CA ASP A 806 -74.22 21.58 -25.50
C ASP A 806 -73.97 22.24 -26.87
N ALA A 807 -73.38 21.48 -27.81
CA ALA A 807 -73.01 21.92 -29.15
C ALA A 807 -74.17 22.53 -29.94
N ARG A 808 -75.42 22.13 -29.66
CA ARG A 808 -76.64 22.70 -30.24
C ARG A 808 -76.78 24.21 -30.03
N SER A 809 -76.28 24.74 -28.91
CA SER A 809 -76.31 26.19 -28.57
C SER A 809 -75.42 27.02 -29.52
N ARG A 810 -74.32 26.45 -30.02
CA ARG A 810 -73.42 27.12 -30.98
C ARG A 810 -73.99 27.25 -32.40
N LEU A 811 -75.00 26.46 -32.75
CA LEU A 811 -75.57 26.47 -34.11
C LEU A 811 -76.55 27.62 -34.34
N MET A 812 -77.30 28.03 -33.30
CA MET A 812 -78.36 29.04 -33.44
C MET A 812 -77.83 30.47 -33.67
N LYS A 813 -76.62 30.81 -33.17
CA LYS A 813 -75.94 32.09 -33.50
C LYS A 813 -75.39 32.17 -34.93
N LYS A 814 -75.66 31.17 -35.78
CA LYS A 814 -75.44 31.24 -37.23
C LYS A 814 -76.67 31.71 -38.02
N LEU A 815 -77.76 32.06 -37.32
CA LEU A 815 -78.94 32.73 -37.86
C LEU A 815 -79.15 34.03 -37.08
N HIS A 816 -79.34 35.14 -37.81
CA HIS A 816 -79.44 36.52 -37.31
C HIS A 816 -78.10 37.08 -36.74
N MET A 817 -77.53 38.17 -37.26
CA MET A 817 -77.92 39.01 -38.39
C MET A 817 -76.67 39.59 -39.09
N LYS A 818 -76.77 39.64 -40.42
CA LYS A 818 -76.11 40.53 -41.40
C LYS A 818 -74.86 41.31 -40.95
#